data_AF-A0ABD3G5V6-F1
#
_entry.id   AF-A0ABD3G5V6-F1
#
_cell.length_a   1.000
_cell.length_b   1.000
_cell.length_c   1.000
_cell.angle_alpha   90.00
_cell.angle_beta   90.00
_cell.angle_gamma   90.00
#
_symmetry.space_group_name_H-M   'P 1'
#
loop_
_entity.id
_entity.type
_entity.pdbx_description
1 polymer ?
#
loop_
_entity_poly.entity_id
_entity_poly.type
_entity_poly.pdbx_seq_one_letter_code
_entity_poly.pdbx_strand_id
1 'polypeptide(L)'
;MQNDEAVRQVLQAKAPKESEEYRKQLVLLLQRRQQLRQTCPVTEGRPLTLPQHVETVPLDAVHLDSKHSPAIPKQSFALVVVSYNFKNVPALSEKTKEVAMSLFDSLVDQRFNHFSRRGSKLLLNPSVIEFQDTMKELKEILAEEPNSSFFMCLSTHGARVTRGANEGSYVLFSETRLSSEEELVLTAIHEKELAKMISDIPCKNKFVALELCQTQEPKDTIIDDAETIRHRIHEHFFTQLYKQIVQLRLQTLLDRGVRLSTNKELTAAWVQSDPSLLNIILMESCNVKTEVPVRANEEHVSNFLLRFRDAFRGAAITPKLEEENGFQQGPRPSLFAKGLLEYVCSSIRGDAERHNSLVHAEYESQVRTRYERAAEFQDITHTPSILGIEHAIDFGMGEVPEPPTVPTTPPSFVTSTLNSITLSWSVNLPTTKSELPTVLGYHIQRRGFGRACGDGEGDTSLWKRAADFQVLSYEDVVRNRITPNTTVTVHGLATDTAYCFRARARTAGGWGPFSASSTGYRTLSATSTLSQFETIRVAAITEGPRGIAKLMDKHKNIGAVQRYSAEVLVRVAMTGASSTRGQNSGIQPLLPIDLSVVVNVRNAMLKFKKDMQLQQQGCLLFGRLAQSSGTWRAALQSVGPPSILSILQSIVDRTERGYNTELIRCATCALEHVRVGSKSLRQKPRHNLSEHDAATRLQGLYRCRKAREGVRAMARLVYAEAIDPSSGMAYIFNTRTGATFWELPQFAS
;
A
#
# COMPACT_ATOMS: atom_id res chain seq x y z
N MET A 1 12.13 -7.59 33.42
CA MET A 1 12.47 -8.96 33.90
C MET A 1 11.59 -9.29 35.09
N GLN A 2 11.03 -10.50 35.18
CA GLN A 2 10.22 -10.92 36.33
C GLN A 2 11.04 -10.93 37.63
N ASN A 3 10.38 -10.66 38.77
CA ASN A 3 10.96 -10.67 40.11
C ASN A 3 11.51 -12.08 40.43
N ASP A 4 12.75 -12.16 40.95
CA ASP A 4 13.41 -13.45 41.23
C ASP A 4 12.67 -14.26 42.29
N GLU A 5 11.91 -13.61 43.19
CA GLU A 5 11.06 -14.29 44.17
C GLU A 5 9.92 -15.07 43.51
N ALA A 6 9.33 -14.50 42.45
CA ALA A 6 8.29 -15.18 41.68
C ALA A 6 8.87 -16.36 40.88
N VAL A 7 10.06 -16.22 40.32
CA VAL A 7 10.77 -17.30 39.62
C VAL A 7 11.14 -18.42 40.60
N ARG A 8 11.58 -18.08 41.81
CA ARG A 8 11.95 -19.04 42.86
C ARG A 8 10.74 -19.84 43.33
N GLN A 9 9.59 -19.19 43.53
CA GLN A 9 8.34 -19.85 43.91
C GLN A 9 7.82 -20.82 42.84
N VAL A 10 7.87 -20.42 41.56
CA VAL A 10 7.47 -21.28 40.43
C VAL A 10 8.36 -22.53 40.32
N LEU A 11 9.65 -22.40 40.61
CA LEU A 11 10.61 -23.50 40.51
C LEU A 11 10.61 -24.39 41.77
N GLN A 12 10.38 -23.82 42.96
CA GLN A 12 10.21 -24.60 44.20
C GLN A 12 8.90 -25.40 44.21
N ALA A 13 7.83 -24.91 43.56
CA ALA A 13 6.59 -25.66 43.41
C ALA A 13 6.76 -26.97 42.59
N LYS A 14 7.82 -27.11 41.80
CA LYS A 14 8.15 -28.32 41.03
C LYS A 14 9.12 -29.28 41.74
N ALA A 15 9.67 -28.90 42.89
CA ALA A 15 10.70 -29.64 43.60
C ALA A 15 10.34 -31.02 44.19
N PRO A 16 9.06 -31.44 44.38
CA PRO A 16 8.77 -32.79 44.89
C PRO A 16 8.95 -33.92 43.86
N LYS A 17 9.17 -33.62 42.57
CA LYS A 17 9.15 -34.64 41.49
C LYS A 17 10.47 -34.85 40.72
N GLU A 18 11.58 -34.20 41.08
CA GLU A 18 12.80 -34.27 40.26
C GLU A 18 14.10 -34.45 41.08
N SER A 19 15.11 -35.05 40.43
CA SER A 19 16.33 -35.61 41.05
C SER A 19 17.27 -34.54 41.63
N GLU A 20 18.23 -34.98 42.46
CA GLU A 20 19.26 -34.14 43.08
C GLU A 20 20.07 -33.32 42.05
N GLU A 21 20.22 -33.83 40.84
CA GLU A 21 20.84 -33.16 39.68
C GLU A 21 20.13 -31.85 39.32
N TYR A 22 18.79 -31.86 39.31
CA TYR A 22 17.97 -30.69 38.98
C TYR A 22 18.15 -29.58 40.03
N ARG A 23 18.22 -29.96 41.32
CA ARG A 23 18.48 -29.02 42.41
C ARG A 23 19.84 -28.35 42.26
N LYS A 24 20.87 -29.09 41.85
CA LYS A 24 22.23 -28.55 41.60
C LYS A 24 22.24 -27.58 40.42
N GLN A 25 21.58 -27.92 39.31
CA GLN A 25 21.46 -27.04 38.14
C GLN A 25 20.68 -25.75 38.45
N LEU A 26 19.61 -25.85 39.23
CA LEU A 26 18.80 -24.69 39.64
C LEU A 26 19.61 -23.70 40.50
N VAL A 27 20.41 -24.21 41.44
CA VAL A 27 21.30 -23.36 42.27
C VAL A 27 22.31 -22.64 41.39
N LEU A 28 22.92 -23.35 40.43
CA LEU A 28 23.90 -22.80 39.50
C LEU A 28 23.30 -21.69 38.61
N LEU A 29 22.05 -21.88 38.17
CA LEU A 29 21.35 -20.93 37.31
C LEU A 29 20.97 -19.64 38.08
N LEU A 30 20.55 -19.77 39.34
CA LEU A 30 20.29 -18.62 40.22
C LEU A 30 21.58 -17.85 40.54
N GLN A 31 22.69 -18.56 40.79
CA GLN A 31 23.99 -17.95 41.06
C GLN A 31 24.52 -17.17 39.84
N ARG A 32 24.34 -17.71 38.64
CA ARG A 32 24.73 -17.05 37.39
C ARG A 32 23.87 -15.81 37.08
N ARG A 33 22.58 -15.84 37.40
CA ARG A 33 21.70 -14.66 37.32
C ARG A 33 22.12 -13.55 38.28
N GLN A 34 22.55 -13.91 39.49
CA GLN A 34 23.05 -12.95 40.48
C GLN A 34 24.35 -12.27 40.01
N GLN A 35 25.28 -13.04 39.43
CA GLN A 35 26.51 -12.49 38.84
C GLN A 35 26.25 -11.56 37.64
N LEU A 36 25.26 -11.88 36.81
CA LEU A 36 24.87 -11.04 35.66
C LEU A 36 24.26 -9.69 36.09
N ARG A 37 23.58 -9.61 37.24
CA ARG A 37 23.09 -8.32 37.77
C ARG A 37 24.17 -7.49 38.44
N GLN A 38 25.18 -8.13 39.04
CA GLN A 38 26.31 -7.41 39.65
C GLN A 38 27.23 -6.77 38.60
N THR A 39 27.23 -7.27 37.37
CA THR A 39 28.03 -6.76 36.25
C THR A 39 27.31 -5.68 35.42
N CYS A 40 26.04 -5.37 35.72
CA CYS A 40 25.25 -4.36 35.01
C CYS A 40 24.27 -3.65 35.97
N PRO A 41 24.62 -2.49 36.57
CA PRO A 41 23.69 -1.75 37.40
C PRO A 41 22.59 -1.12 36.52
N VAL A 42 21.35 -1.56 36.72
CA VAL A 42 20.17 -1.00 36.07
C VAL A 42 19.90 0.39 36.66
N THR A 43 20.07 1.44 35.87
CA THR A 43 19.64 2.80 36.22
C THR A 43 18.12 2.86 36.17
N GLU A 44 17.46 2.90 37.33
CA GLU A 44 16.02 3.15 37.41
C GLU A 44 15.69 4.56 36.93
N GLY A 45 14.67 4.66 36.07
CA GLY A 45 14.28 5.87 35.37
C GLY A 45 13.77 6.98 36.29
N ARG A 46 14.21 8.22 36.01
CA ARG A 46 13.58 9.45 36.50
C ARG A 46 12.75 10.07 35.36
N PRO A 47 11.50 10.50 35.59
CA PRO A 47 10.67 11.10 34.55
C PRO A 47 11.17 12.52 34.20
N LEU A 48 11.33 12.80 32.91
CA LEU A 48 11.65 14.13 32.40
C LEU A 48 10.36 14.95 32.26
N THR A 49 10.20 15.95 33.12
CA THR A 49 9.26 17.06 32.96
C THR A 49 9.84 18.11 32.00
N LEU A 50 9.06 18.49 30.99
CA LEU A 50 9.34 19.59 30.06
C LEU A 50 9.22 20.95 30.76
N PRO A 51 10.17 21.88 30.61
CA PRO A 51 9.92 23.30 30.86
C PRO A 51 9.59 24.04 29.55
N GLN A 52 8.55 24.87 29.65
CA GLN A 52 8.05 25.79 28.64
C GLN A 52 8.97 27.02 28.48
N HIS A 53 8.82 27.66 27.30
CA HIS A 53 9.14 29.05 26.89
C HIS A 53 9.91 29.97 27.85
N VAL A 54 10.84 30.77 27.29
CA VAL A 54 10.83 32.26 27.32
C VAL A 54 11.99 32.86 26.51
N GLU A 55 11.60 33.78 25.62
CA GLU A 55 12.20 35.04 25.11
C GLU A 55 13.60 35.16 24.45
N THR A 56 13.56 35.88 23.32
CA THR A 56 14.60 36.45 22.46
C THR A 56 15.01 37.87 22.88
N VAL A 57 16.31 38.24 22.89
CA VAL A 57 16.95 39.44 22.22
C VAL A 57 18.52 39.31 22.24
N PRO A 58 19.39 40.15 21.59
CA PRO A 58 20.38 39.67 20.61
C PRO A 58 21.87 40.11 20.82
N LEU A 59 22.70 39.74 19.84
CA LEU A 59 24.01 40.31 19.38
C LEU A 59 25.35 39.70 19.89
N ASP A 60 26.02 39.09 18.90
CA ASP A 60 27.46 39.05 18.55
C ASP A 60 28.49 38.35 19.46
N ALA A 61 28.93 37.14 19.04
CA ALA A 61 30.34 36.82 18.73
C ALA A 61 30.56 35.33 18.42
N VAL A 62 31.16 35.06 17.25
CA VAL A 62 31.84 33.83 16.78
C VAL A 62 30.95 32.60 16.51
N HIS A 63 30.68 32.37 15.22
CA HIS A 63 30.03 31.17 14.66
C HIS A 63 30.80 29.88 15.01
N LEU A 64 30.24 29.11 15.96
CA LEU A 64 30.30 27.65 15.96
C LEU A 64 28.88 27.18 15.67
N ASP A 65 28.62 26.85 14.40
CA ASP A 65 27.31 26.43 13.93
C ASP A 65 26.83 25.15 14.65
N SER A 66 25.79 25.36 15.46
CA SER A 66 24.50 24.67 15.49
C SER A 66 24.44 23.14 15.64
N LYS A 67 23.65 22.73 16.63
CA LYS A 67 22.86 21.48 16.75
C LYS A 67 22.98 20.56 15.52
N HIS A 68 23.77 19.48 15.65
CA HIS A 68 24.08 18.52 14.58
C HIS A 68 22.83 17.82 14.03
N SER A 69 22.25 18.43 13.00
CA SER A 69 21.43 17.72 12.02
C SER A 69 22.38 16.97 11.08
N PRO A 70 22.06 15.73 10.69
CA PRO A 70 22.93 14.94 9.82
C PRO A 70 23.10 15.66 8.47
N ALA A 71 24.30 16.16 8.23
CA ALA A 71 24.63 16.86 6.99
C ALA A 71 24.70 15.84 5.85
N ILE A 72 23.83 16.01 4.85
CA ILE A 72 23.83 15.19 3.64
C ILE A 72 25.09 15.55 2.84
N PRO A 73 25.99 14.58 2.55
CA PRO A 73 27.16 14.85 1.73
C PRO A 73 26.72 15.22 0.32
N LYS A 74 27.42 16.17 -0.32
CA LYS A 74 27.16 16.53 -1.72
C LYS A 74 27.46 15.38 -2.68
N GLN A 75 28.34 14.47 -2.28
CA GLN A 75 28.82 13.38 -3.13
C GLN A 75 29.22 12.16 -2.31
N SER A 76 29.06 10.99 -2.92
CA SER A 76 29.47 9.71 -2.37
C SER A 76 30.38 8.95 -3.33
N PHE A 77 31.30 8.19 -2.76
CA PHE A 77 32.34 7.46 -3.46
C PHE A 77 32.40 6.02 -2.96
N ALA A 78 32.74 5.08 -3.84
CA ALA A 78 32.78 3.66 -3.50
C ALA A 78 34.03 2.95 -3.99
N LEU A 79 34.57 2.08 -3.16
CA LEU A 79 35.57 1.09 -3.57
C LEU A 79 35.04 -0.31 -3.22
N VAL A 80 34.75 -1.11 -4.23
CA VAL A 80 34.36 -2.52 -4.06
C VAL A 80 35.50 -3.40 -4.54
N VAL A 81 36.06 -4.20 -3.65
CA VAL A 81 37.22 -5.06 -3.90
C VAL A 81 36.86 -6.48 -3.54
N VAL A 82 36.90 -7.37 -4.52
CA VAL A 82 36.58 -8.78 -4.32
C VAL A 82 37.64 -9.65 -4.97
N SER A 83 38.31 -10.46 -4.17
CA SER A 83 39.18 -11.54 -4.63
C SER A 83 38.48 -12.87 -4.36
N TYR A 84 38.11 -13.57 -5.43
CA TYR A 84 37.43 -14.86 -5.38
C TYR A 84 38.20 -15.96 -6.12
N ASN A 85 39.10 -15.62 -7.03
CA ASN A 85 40.01 -16.56 -7.67
C ASN A 85 41.44 -16.32 -7.17
N PHE A 86 42.05 -17.35 -6.63
CA PHE A 86 43.37 -17.28 -6.01
C PHE A 86 44.28 -18.37 -6.57
N LYS A 87 45.56 -18.05 -6.78
CA LYS A 87 46.55 -19.02 -7.30
C LYS A 87 47.03 -20.00 -6.24
N ASN A 88 47.22 -19.54 -5.00
CA ASN A 88 47.91 -20.29 -3.94
C ASN A 88 47.06 -20.52 -2.67
N VAL A 89 45.82 -20.03 -2.64
CA VAL A 89 44.87 -20.25 -1.53
C VAL A 89 43.51 -20.68 -2.09
N PRO A 90 42.61 -21.26 -1.28
CA PRO A 90 41.33 -21.76 -1.78
C PRO A 90 40.49 -20.67 -2.48
N ALA A 91 39.97 -20.99 -3.66
CA ALA A 91 39.05 -20.12 -4.39
C ALA A 91 37.70 -20.00 -3.65
N LEU A 92 37.03 -18.86 -3.86
CA LEU A 92 35.66 -18.61 -3.45
C LEU A 92 34.71 -18.87 -4.61
N SER A 93 33.40 -18.86 -4.34
CA SER A 93 32.38 -19.04 -5.38
C SER A 93 32.53 -18.02 -6.51
N GLU A 94 32.48 -18.47 -7.77
CA GLU A 94 32.52 -17.57 -8.95
C GLU A 94 31.34 -16.59 -8.97
N LYS A 95 30.20 -16.97 -8.37
CA LYS A 95 29.03 -16.10 -8.25
C LYS A 95 29.27 -14.88 -7.36
N THR A 96 30.31 -14.89 -6.53
CA THR A 96 30.76 -13.70 -5.78
C THR A 96 31.06 -12.54 -6.73
N LYS A 97 31.60 -12.82 -7.93
CA LYS A 97 31.83 -11.82 -8.98
C LYS A 97 30.55 -11.10 -9.39
N GLU A 98 29.50 -11.86 -9.67
CA GLU A 98 28.21 -11.33 -10.13
C GLU A 98 27.57 -10.44 -9.06
N VAL A 99 27.64 -10.86 -7.79
CA VAL A 99 27.14 -10.07 -6.66
C VAL A 99 27.96 -8.79 -6.46
N ALA A 100 29.28 -8.85 -6.61
CA ALA A 100 30.15 -7.69 -6.49
C ALA A 100 29.88 -6.64 -7.59
N MET A 101 29.76 -7.09 -8.84
CA MET A 101 29.38 -6.24 -9.97
C MET A 101 28.01 -5.61 -9.74
N SER A 102 27.04 -6.44 -9.34
CA SER A 102 25.66 -6.02 -9.03
C SER A 102 25.58 -5.01 -7.88
N LEU A 103 26.40 -5.17 -6.83
CA LEU A 103 26.56 -4.19 -5.75
C LEU A 103 27.14 -2.88 -6.29
N PHE A 104 28.26 -2.94 -7.03
CA PHE A 104 28.90 -1.75 -7.58
C PHE A 104 27.99 -0.97 -8.54
N ASP A 105 27.31 -1.67 -9.44
CA ASP A 105 26.34 -1.08 -10.36
C ASP A 105 25.23 -0.36 -9.58
N SER A 106 24.74 -0.95 -8.49
CA SER A 106 23.73 -0.32 -7.63
C SER A 106 24.26 0.93 -6.93
N LEU A 107 25.55 1.01 -6.63
CA LEU A 107 26.16 2.20 -6.03
C LEU A 107 26.22 3.35 -7.05
N VAL A 108 26.70 3.11 -8.27
CA VAL A 108 26.97 4.17 -9.27
C VAL A 108 25.81 4.49 -10.21
N ASP A 109 24.77 3.65 -10.26
CA ASP A 109 23.60 3.90 -11.10
C ASP A 109 22.76 5.05 -10.51
N GLN A 110 22.36 5.98 -11.38
CA GLN A 110 21.59 7.16 -11.02
C GLN A 110 20.20 6.81 -10.49
N ARG A 111 19.62 5.68 -10.88
CA ARG A 111 18.31 5.21 -10.41
C ARG A 111 18.36 4.56 -9.03
N PHE A 112 19.57 4.32 -8.52
CA PHE A 112 19.82 3.77 -7.18
C PHE A 112 20.53 4.83 -6.34
N ASN A 113 21.81 4.66 -6.04
CA ASN A 113 22.47 5.46 -5.00
C ASN A 113 23.22 6.68 -5.53
N HIS A 114 23.45 6.78 -6.84
CA HIS A 114 24.05 7.93 -7.49
C HIS A 114 25.47 8.28 -7.00
N PHE A 115 26.29 7.26 -6.69
CA PHE A 115 27.69 7.47 -6.36
C PHE A 115 28.46 8.00 -7.58
N SER A 116 29.51 8.77 -7.32
CA SER A 116 30.37 9.32 -8.37
C SER A 116 31.04 8.23 -9.18
N ARG A 117 30.78 8.17 -10.49
CA ARG A 117 31.49 7.23 -11.38
C ARG A 117 32.99 7.53 -11.49
N ARG A 118 33.39 8.80 -11.41
CA ARG A 118 34.81 9.21 -11.51
C ARG A 118 35.61 8.77 -10.28
N GLY A 119 35.03 8.89 -9.09
CA GLY A 119 35.67 8.55 -7.82
C GLY A 119 35.22 7.21 -7.22
N SER A 120 34.63 6.32 -8.02
CA SER A 120 34.26 4.97 -7.56
C SER A 120 34.90 3.90 -8.43
N LYS A 121 35.37 2.81 -7.82
CA LYS A 121 36.13 1.75 -8.48
C LYS A 121 35.64 0.37 -8.04
N LEU A 122 35.64 -0.56 -8.99
CA LEU A 122 35.41 -1.99 -8.78
C LEU A 122 36.68 -2.73 -9.15
N LEU A 123 37.23 -3.49 -8.21
CA LEU A 123 38.40 -4.35 -8.41
C LEU A 123 37.99 -5.82 -8.23
N LEU A 124 38.20 -6.63 -9.27
CA LEU A 124 37.89 -8.06 -9.26
C LEU A 124 39.19 -8.85 -9.41
N ASN A 125 39.54 -9.64 -8.39
CA ASN A 125 40.82 -10.36 -8.27
C ASN A 125 42.06 -9.47 -8.45
N PRO A 126 42.12 -8.26 -7.86
CA PRO A 126 43.25 -7.37 -8.09
C PRO A 126 44.56 -7.95 -7.54
N SER A 127 45.67 -7.50 -8.11
CA SER A 127 46.98 -7.65 -7.48
C SER A 127 47.15 -6.65 -6.34
N VAL A 128 48.15 -6.88 -5.47
CA VAL A 128 48.50 -5.93 -4.40
C VAL A 128 48.85 -4.54 -4.96
N ILE A 129 49.55 -4.49 -6.09
CA ILE A 129 49.98 -3.25 -6.76
C ILE A 129 48.76 -2.51 -7.30
N GLU A 130 47.85 -3.21 -7.98
CA GLU A 130 46.62 -2.61 -8.51
C GLU A 130 45.76 -2.00 -7.41
N PHE A 131 45.63 -2.69 -6.27
CA PHE A 131 44.91 -2.15 -5.12
C PHE A 131 45.62 -0.91 -4.54
N GLN A 132 46.94 -0.96 -4.32
CA GLN A 132 47.72 0.17 -3.81
C GLN A 132 47.63 1.40 -4.72
N ASP A 133 47.76 1.22 -6.03
CA ASP A 133 47.69 2.31 -7.00
C ASP A 133 46.27 2.87 -7.09
N THR A 134 45.25 2.03 -7.00
CA THR A 134 43.84 2.48 -6.91
C THR A 134 43.60 3.30 -5.64
N MET A 135 44.14 2.91 -4.49
CA MET A 135 44.01 3.68 -3.26
C MET A 135 44.69 5.05 -3.35
N LYS A 136 45.87 5.13 -4.02
CA LYS A 136 46.55 6.41 -4.30
C LYS A 136 45.72 7.29 -5.25
N GLU A 137 45.22 6.71 -6.34
CA GLU A 137 44.36 7.42 -7.30
C GLU A 137 43.11 7.98 -6.61
N LEU A 138 42.43 7.16 -5.79
CA LEU A 138 41.25 7.60 -5.04
C LEU A 138 41.58 8.69 -4.04
N LYS A 139 42.72 8.62 -3.35
CA LYS A 139 43.17 9.69 -2.44
C LYS A 139 43.27 11.03 -3.17
N GLU A 140 43.81 11.04 -4.39
CA GLU A 140 43.95 12.24 -5.21
C GLU A 140 42.60 12.77 -5.70
N ILE A 141 41.76 11.89 -6.27
CA ILE A 141 40.45 12.28 -6.80
C ILE A 141 39.52 12.81 -5.69
N LEU A 142 39.49 12.14 -4.53
CA LEU A 142 38.58 12.48 -3.44
C LEU A 142 39.04 13.72 -2.66
N ALA A 143 40.30 14.17 -2.85
CA ALA A 143 40.81 15.39 -2.20
C ALA A 143 40.09 16.66 -2.66
N GLU A 144 39.50 16.65 -3.86
CA GLU A 144 38.68 17.74 -4.40
C GLU A 144 37.37 17.93 -3.59
N GLU A 145 36.86 16.86 -2.95
CA GLU A 145 35.55 16.84 -2.28
C GLU A 145 35.63 16.27 -0.84
N PRO A 146 36.26 16.97 0.11
CA PRO A 146 36.49 16.44 1.47
C PRO A 146 35.20 16.26 2.29
N ASN A 147 34.14 17.01 1.98
CA ASN A 147 32.83 16.91 2.65
C ASN A 147 31.91 15.83 2.05
N SER A 148 32.51 14.70 1.66
CA SER A 148 31.85 13.57 1.02
C SER A 148 31.81 12.32 1.93
N SER A 149 31.06 11.31 1.48
CA SER A 149 31.03 9.98 2.10
C SER A 149 31.77 8.95 1.24
N PHE A 150 32.51 8.05 1.89
CA PHE A 150 33.22 6.96 1.23
C PHE A 150 32.76 5.60 1.74
N PHE A 151 32.31 4.74 0.83
CA PHE A 151 32.03 3.33 1.09
C PHE A 151 33.18 2.47 0.60
N MET A 152 33.69 1.58 1.45
CA MET A 152 34.62 0.54 1.03
C MET A 152 34.03 -0.82 1.40
N CYS A 153 34.02 -1.74 0.44
CA CYS A 153 33.71 -3.14 0.68
C CYS A 153 34.87 -4.00 0.19
N LEU A 154 35.54 -4.70 1.10
CA LEU A 154 36.67 -5.57 0.80
C LEU A 154 36.34 -6.99 1.20
N SER A 155 36.26 -7.89 0.22
CA SER A 155 35.97 -9.31 0.40
C SER A 155 37.12 -10.15 -0.17
N THR A 156 37.89 -10.79 0.71
CA THR A 156 39.07 -11.59 0.34
C THR A 156 39.46 -12.54 1.49
N HIS A 157 40.64 -13.17 1.41
CA HIS A 157 41.24 -13.95 2.48
C HIS A 157 42.19 -13.13 3.34
N GLY A 158 42.51 -13.67 4.51
CA GLY A 158 43.50 -13.13 5.44
C GLY A 158 44.53 -14.16 5.83
N ALA A 159 45.70 -13.70 6.23
CA ALA A 159 46.70 -14.50 6.95
C ALA A 159 47.31 -13.67 8.08
N ARG A 160 47.92 -14.34 9.06
CA ARG A 160 48.59 -13.71 10.19
C ARG A 160 49.96 -14.31 10.40
N VAL A 161 50.95 -13.45 10.53
CA VAL A 161 52.27 -13.80 11.03
C VAL A 161 52.24 -13.67 12.56
N THR A 162 52.58 -14.74 13.26
CA THR A 162 52.41 -14.87 14.71
C THR A 162 53.62 -14.42 15.53
N ARG A 163 54.80 -14.35 14.91
CA ARG A 163 56.06 -13.99 15.55
C ARG A 163 57.07 -13.50 14.51
N GLY A 164 58.05 -12.71 14.93
CA GLY A 164 59.12 -12.20 14.07
C GLY A 164 58.95 -10.71 13.74
N ALA A 165 59.80 -10.20 12.86
CA ALA A 165 59.81 -8.77 12.50
C ALA A 165 58.57 -8.34 11.72
N ASN A 166 57.90 -9.30 11.06
CA ASN A 166 56.72 -9.10 10.24
C ASN A 166 55.42 -9.50 10.96
N GLU A 167 55.42 -9.56 12.30
CA GLU A 167 54.24 -9.92 13.08
C GLU A 167 53.05 -8.99 12.80
N GLY A 168 51.90 -9.60 12.50
CA GLY A 168 50.65 -8.90 12.25
C GLY A 168 49.76 -9.63 11.25
N SER A 169 48.60 -9.05 10.96
CA SER A 169 47.66 -9.61 9.98
C SER A 169 47.84 -8.98 8.60
N TYR A 170 47.58 -9.78 7.59
CA TYR A 170 47.76 -9.47 6.18
C TYR A 170 46.47 -9.75 5.42
N VAL A 171 46.08 -8.79 4.58
CA VAL A 171 45.01 -8.94 3.59
C VAL A 171 45.60 -9.53 2.32
N LEU A 172 45.03 -10.66 1.89
CA LEU A 172 45.52 -11.39 0.72
C LEU A 172 44.83 -10.92 -0.57
N PHE A 173 45.49 -11.16 -1.67
CA PHE A 173 45.11 -10.83 -3.04
C PHE A 173 45.28 -12.07 -3.93
N SER A 174 44.84 -11.98 -5.19
CA SER A 174 44.75 -13.14 -6.10
C SER A 174 46.07 -13.90 -6.30
N GLU A 175 47.19 -13.20 -6.22
CA GLU A 175 48.54 -13.74 -6.41
C GLU A 175 49.34 -13.96 -5.12
N THR A 176 48.72 -13.75 -3.96
CA THR A 176 49.42 -13.85 -2.68
C THR A 176 50.02 -15.22 -2.46
N ARG A 177 51.24 -15.24 -1.93
CA ARG A 177 52.00 -16.45 -1.60
C ARG A 177 52.18 -16.55 -0.10
N LEU A 178 52.03 -17.77 0.42
CA LEU A 178 52.16 -18.09 1.85
C LEU A 178 53.35 -19.01 2.13
N SER A 179 54.23 -19.22 1.15
CA SER A 179 55.40 -20.10 1.24
C SER A 179 56.47 -19.59 2.20
N SER A 180 56.60 -18.27 2.36
CA SER A 180 57.50 -17.63 3.32
C SER A 180 56.98 -16.26 3.74
N GLU A 181 57.51 -15.73 4.84
CA GLU A 181 57.15 -14.38 5.33
C GLU A 181 57.57 -13.29 4.34
N GLU A 182 58.71 -13.44 3.68
CA GLU A 182 59.21 -12.47 2.70
C GLU A 182 58.29 -12.38 1.47
N GLU A 183 57.82 -13.52 0.96
CA GLU A 183 56.88 -13.54 -0.16
C GLU A 183 55.51 -12.98 0.25
N LEU A 184 55.04 -13.28 1.46
CA LEU A 184 53.79 -12.74 1.98
C LEU A 184 53.85 -11.20 2.05
N VAL A 185 54.92 -10.63 2.61
CA VAL A 185 55.09 -9.18 2.73
C VAL A 185 55.12 -8.48 1.36
N LEU A 186 55.63 -9.14 0.32
CA LEU A 186 55.66 -8.57 -1.04
C LEU A 186 54.33 -8.70 -1.79
N THR A 187 53.46 -9.62 -1.39
CA THR A 187 52.27 -10.00 -2.17
C THR A 187 50.94 -9.79 -1.41
N ALA A 188 50.99 -9.21 -0.22
CA ALA A 188 49.84 -8.91 0.62
C ALA A 188 49.98 -7.54 1.30
N ILE A 189 48.91 -7.06 1.94
CA ILE A 189 48.91 -5.77 2.64
C ILE A 189 48.80 -5.99 4.13
N HIS A 190 49.79 -5.48 4.87
CA HIS A 190 49.77 -5.52 6.32
C HIS A 190 48.68 -4.59 6.90
N GLU A 191 48.04 -4.98 8.01
CA GLU A 191 46.93 -4.25 8.65
C GLU A 191 47.25 -2.77 8.94
N LYS A 192 48.49 -2.44 9.35
CA LYS A 192 48.95 -1.07 9.56
C LYS A 192 48.97 -0.25 8.26
N GLU A 193 49.38 -0.87 7.15
CA GLU A 193 49.42 -0.21 5.85
C GLU A 193 48.00 0.03 5.33
N LEU A 194 47.11 -0.96 5.49
CA LEU A 194 45.70 -0.81 5.18
C LEU A 194 45.04 0.32 6.00
N ALA A 195 45.31 0.38 7.31
CA ALA A 195 44.83 1.46 8.18
C ALA A 195 45.28 2.84 7.66
N LYS A 196 46.55 2.94 7.22
CA LYS A 196 47.09 4.16 6.61
C LYS A 196 46.36 4.53 5.32
N MET A 197 46.17 3.58 4.41
CA MET A 197 45.45 3.84 3.16
C MET A 197 44.01 4.30 3.41
N ILE A 198 43.29 3.67 4.34
CA ILE A 198 41.92 4.07 4.72
C ILE A 198 41.92 5.46 5.38
N SER A 199 42.88 5.73 6.28
CA SER A 199 43.01 7.03 6.96
C SER A 199 43.27 8.17 5.97
N ASP A 200 44.13 7.93 4.98
CA ASP A 200 44.55 8.89 3.96
C ASP A 200 43.43 9.32 3.01
N ILE A 201 42.36 8.54 2.87
CA ILE A 201 41.18 8.96 2.09
C ILE A 201 40.57 10.22 2.73
N PRO A 202 40.45 11.35 2.01
CA PRO A 202 40.14 12.64 2.61
C PRO A 202 38.65 12.86 2.93
N CYS A 203 37.78 11.89 2.63
CA CYS A 203 36.34 11.99 2.91
C CYS A 203 36.04 12.13 4.40
N LYS A 204 35.11 13.04 4.73
CA LYS A 204 34.64 13.31 6.09
C LYS A 204 34.02 12.07 6.74
N ASN A 205 33.19 11.34 6.00
CA ASN A 205 32.52 10.15 6.50
C ASN A 205 33.03 8.90 5.79
N LYS A 206 33.27 7.83 6.53
CA LYS A 206 33.76 6.55 5.98
C LYS A 206 32.95 5.39 6.52
N PHE A 207 32.50 4.52 5.63
CA PHE A 207 31.91 3.23 5.96
C PHE A 207 32.76 2.15 5.32
N VAL A 208 33.41 1.33 6.15
CA VAL A 208 34.33 0.28 5.70
C VAL A 208 33.78 -1.07 6.13
N ALA A 209 33.38 -1.88 5.16
CA ALA A 209 32.87 -3.24 5.30
C ALA A 209 33.96 -4.24 4.89
N LEU A 210 34.34 -5.12 5.81
CA LEU A 210 35.43 -6.08 5.66
C LEU A 210 34.88 -7.49 5.78
N GLU A 211 35.22 -8.31 4.80
CA GLU A 211 34.96 -9.74 4.79
C GLU A 211 36.28 -10.46 4.52
N LEU A 212 36.84 -11.05 5.57
CA LEU A 212 38.12 -11.73 5.53
C LEU A 212 37.94 -13.18 6.02
N CYS A 213 38.90 -14.06 5.72
CA CYS A 213 38.95 -15.48 6.08
C CYS A 213 37.64 -16.24 5.83
N GLN A 214 37.33 -16.41 4.56
CA GLN A 214 36.12 -17.03 4.06
C GLN A 214 36.09 -18.57 4.12
N THR A 215 37.09 -19.19 4.72
CA THR A 215 37.25 -20.65 4.82
C THR A 215 37.58 -21.03 6.25
N GLN A 216 36.87 -22.03 6.79
CA GLN A 216 37.14 -22.57 8.11
C GLN A 216 38.45 -23.37 8.07
N GLU A 217 39.42 -23.05 8.94
CA GLU A 217 40.52 -23.97 9.21
C GLU A 217 39.95 -25.24 9.87
N PRO A 218 40.36 -26.45 9.46
CA PRO A 218 39.91 -27.67 10.12
C PRO A 218 40.29 -27.63 11.61
N LYS A 219 39.34 -27.95 12.50
CA LYS A 219 39.61 -28.02 13.96
C LYS A 219 40.67 -29.09 14.31
N ASP A 220 40.93 -30.04 13.41
CA ASP A 220 41.75 -31.23 13.65
C ASP A 220 43.20 -31.13 13.14
N THR A 221 43.58 -30.04 12.46
CA THR A 221 45.00 -29.81 12.16
C THR A 221 45.72 -29.48 13.46
N ILE A 222 46.55 -30.40 13.94
CA ILE A 222 47.52 -30.16 15.00
C ILE A 222 48.32 -28.94 14.55
N ILE A 223 48.05 -27.79 15.18
CA ILE A 223 48.77 -26.56 14.93
C ILE A 223 50.19 -26.83 15.40
N ASP A 224 51.11 -27.00 14.45
CA ASP A 224 52.52 -27.03 14.79
C ASP A 224 52.89 -25.63 15.27
N ASP A 225 53.29 -25.50 16.53
CA ASP A 225 53.79 -24.23 17.07
C ASP A 225 55.05 -23.74 16.32
N ALA A 226 55.59 -24.52 15.37
CA ALA A 226 56.60 -24.13 14.40
C ALA A 226 56.10 -23.22 13.26
N GLU A 227 54.83 -23.27 12.84
CA GLU A 227 54.32 -22.46 11.72
C GLU A 227 54.20 -20.98 12.09
N THR A 228 54.92 -20.12 11.38
CA THR A 228 54.89 -18.67 11.62
C THR A 228 53.68 -17.98 10.99
N ILE A 229 53.17 -18.49 9.87
CA ILE A 229 52.03 -17.96 9.11
C ILE A 229 50.78 -18.82 9.38
N ARG A 230 49.68 -18.19 9.79
CA ARG A 230 48.35 -18.83 10.01
C ARG A 230 47.29 -18.18 9.13
N HIS A 231 46.24 -18.88 8.72
CA HIS A 231 45.17 -18.27 7.91
C HIS A 231 44.10 -17.55 8.74
N ARG A 232 44.24 -17.55 10.07
CA ARG A 232 43.30 -16.96 11.03
C ARG A 232 43.70 -15.55 11.46
N ILE A 233 42.88 -14.54 11.13
CA ILE A 233 43.16 -13.13 11.48
C ILE A 233 42.17 -12.50 12.47
N HIS A 234 40.94 -13.03 12.56
CA HIS A 234 39.80 -12.31 13.12
C HIS A 234 39.94 -11.90 14.58
N GLU A 235 40.64 -12.70 15.39
CA GLU A 235 40.73 -12.45 16.84
C GLU A 235 41.30 -11.06 17.19
N HIS A 236 42.21 -10.53 16.36
CA HIS A 236 42.85 -9.25 16.64
C HIS A 236 42.79 -8.26 15.49
N PHE A 237 42.65 -8.70 14.24
CA PHE A 237 42.74 -7.83 13.07
C PHE A 237 41.78 -6.64 13.15
N PHE A 238 40.49 -6.90 13.36
CA PHE A 238 39.46 -5.86 13.29
C PHE A 238 39.64 -4.76 14.34
N THR A 239 39.95 -5.16 15.58
CA THR A 239 40.21 -4.24 16.69
C THR A 239 41.52 -3.48 16.49
N GLN A 240 42.57 -4.15 15.99
CA GLN A 240 43.86 -3.50 15.74
C GLN A 240 43.77 -2.50 14.59
N LEU A 241 43.11 -2.85 13.49
CA LEU A 241 42.88 -1.96 12.37
C LEU A 241 42.20 -0.66 12.83
N TYR A 242 41.12 -0.76 13.61
CA TYR A 242 40.43 0.40 14.16
C TYR A 242 41.34 1.25 15.07
N LYS A 243 42.09 0.62 15.99
CA LYS A 243 43.05 1.31 16.85
C LYS A 243 44.10 2.07 16.05
N GLN A 244 44.63 1.47 14.98
CA GLN A 244 45.61 2.12 14.10
C GLN A 244 45.01 3.33 13.38
N ILE A 245 43.77 3.23 12.89
CA ILE A 245 43.07 4.37 12.27
C ILE A 245 42.90 5.53 13.27
N VAL A 246 42.50 5.24 14.52
CA VAL A 246 42.37 6.25 15.58
C VAL A 246 43.72 6.92 15.87
N GLN A 247 44.81 6.15 15.97
CA GLN A 247 46.16 6.68 16.21
C GLN A 247 46.66 7.56 15.06
N LEU A 248 46.49 7.10 13.81
CA LEU A 248 46.86 7.89 12.63
C LEU A 248 46.07 9.20 12.56
N ARG A 249 44.79 9.17 12.93
CA ARG A 249 43.95 10.36 12.99
C ARG A 249 44.41 11.32 14.08
N LEU A 250 44.72 10.81 15.27
CA LEU A 250 45.30 11.60 16.37
C LEU A 250 46.57 12.31 15.91
N GLN A 251 47.52 11.58 15.30
CA GLN A 251 48.77 12.15 14.78
C GLN A 251 48.49 13.28 13.79
N THR A 252 47.59 13.04 12.82
CA THR A 252 47.21 14.04 11.81
C THR A 252 46.62 15.31 12.43
N LEU A 253 45.83 15.18 13.50
CA LEU A 253 45.23 16.32 14.21
C LEU A 253 46.28 17.10 15.01
N LEU A 254 47.22 16.42 15.64
CA LEU A 254 48.35 17.02 16.35
C LEU A 254 49.27 17.79 15.38
N ASP A 255 49.60 17.18 14.23
CA ASP A 255 50.43 17.81 13.20
C ASP A 255 49.76 19.08 12.63
N ARG A 256 48.42 19.12 12.59
CA ARG A 256 47.64 20.30 12.18
C ARG A 256 47.45 21.34 13.29
N GLY A 257 47.95 21.09 14.50
CA GLY A 257 47.84 22.00 15.63
C GLY A 257 46.41 22.12 16.20
N VAL A 258 45.53 21.15 15.94
CA VAL A 258 44.16 21.16 16.47
C VAL A 258 44.19 20.99 17.99
N ARG A 259 43.59 21.92 18.72
CA ARG A 259 43.44 21.87 20.19
C ARG A 259 41.96 21.81 20.57
N LEU A 260 41.65 21.13 21.67
CA LEU A 260 40.31 21.12 22.25
C LEU A 260 39.99 22.51 22.84
N SER A 261 38.71 22.86 22.91
CA SER A 261 38.21 24.15 23.46
C SER A 261 38.52 24.32 24.96
N THR A 262 38.74 23.21 25.66
CA THR A 262 39.36 23.19 26.99
C THR A 262 40.83 22.87 26.79
N ASN A 263 41.77 23.53 27.47
CA ASN A 263 43.24 23.35 27.40
C ASN A 263 43.77 21.93 27.75
N LYS A 264 42.99 20.87 27.48
CA LYS A 264 43.32 19.46 27.66
C LYS A 264 44.03 18.94 26.42
N GLU A 265 44.99 18.05 26.63
CA GLU A 265 45.69 17.35 25.55
C GLU A 265 44.71 16.47 24.75
N LEU A 266 44.88 16.48 23.43
CA LEU A 266 44.13 15.62 22.53
C LEU A 266 44.61 14.18 22.68
N THR A 267 43.71 13.24 23.00
CA THR A 267 44.05 11.82 23.22
C THR A 267 43.29 10.93 22.25
N ALA A 268 43.75 9.67 22.11
CA ALA A 268 43.06 8.67 21.27
C ALA A 268 41.61 8.43 21.73
N ALA A 269 41.35 8.49 23.04
CA ALA A 269 40.00 8.35 23.58
C ALA A 269 39.06 9.46 23.10
N TRP A 270 39.55 10.71 22.99
CA TRP A 270 38.79 11.82 22.42
C TRP A 270 38.50 11.63 20.94
N VAL A 271 39.49 11.19 20.16
CA VAL A 271 39.30 10.91 18.73
C VAL A 271 38.25 9.81 18.53
N GLN A 272 38.19 8.82 19.41
CA GLN A 272 37.22 7.74 19.35
C GLN A 272 35.80 8.19 19.79
N SER A 273 35.68 9.06 20.79
CA SER A 273 34.39 9.46 21.36
C SER A 273 33.77 10.69 20.72
N ASP A 274 34.55 11.49 20.01
CA ASP A 274 34.09 12.70 19.33
C ASP A 274 33.93 12.48 17.82
N PRO A 275 32.70 12.37 17.30
CA PRO A 275 32.44 12.17 15.88
C PRO A 275 32.88 13.34 14.99
N SER A 276 33.08 14.53 15.55
CA SER A 276 33.63 15.66 14.78
C SER A 276 35.11 15.45 14.44
N LEU A 277 35.83 14.65 15.25
CA LEU A 277 37.23 14.33 15.05
C LEU A 277 37.41 13.13 14.12
N LEU A 278 36.57 12.10 14.24
CA LEU A 278 36.59 10.90 13.42
C LEU A 278 35.18 10.34 13.22
N ASN A 279 34.64 10.42 12.00
CA ASN A 279 33.37 9.80 11.65
C ASN A 279 33.59 8.59 10.73
N ILE A 280 33.84 7.42 11.33
CA ILE A 280 34.05 6.15 10.63
C ILE A 280 33.20 5.04 11.25
N ILE A 281 32.56 4.25 10.39
CA ILE A 281 31.92 2.98 10.75
C ILE A 281 32.73 1.86 10.12
N LEU A 282 33.21 0.95 10.96
CA LEU A 282 33.93 -0.24 10.54
C LEU A 282 33.04 -1.45 10.83
N MET A 283 32.85 -2.32 9.85
CA MET A 283 32.01 -3.51 9.97
C MET A 283 32.74 -4.73 9.43
N GLU A 284 32.73 -5.83 10.18
CA GLU A 284 33.31 -7.11 9.77
C GLU A 284 32.21 -8.16 9.63
N SER A 285 32.34 -9.04 8.63
CA SER A 285 31.32 -10.04 8.26
C SER A 285 30.96 -11.04 9.35
N CYS A 286 31.87 -11.31 10.29
CA CYS A 286 31.68 -12.26 11.38
C CYS A 286 32.21 -11.73 12.72
N ASN A 287 31.89 -12.46 13.79
CA ASN A 287 32.49 -12.26 15.11
C ASN A 287 33.77 -13.10 15.23
N VAL A 288 34.73 -12.60 16.00
CA VAL A 288 35.92 -13.31 16.51
C VAL A 288 35.64 -14.76 16.90
N LYS A 289 34.47 -15.06 17.48
CA LYS A 289 34.13 -16.43 17.91
C LYS A 289 33.79 -17.40 16.79
N THR A 290 33.44 -16.86 15.63
CA THR A 290 32.70 -17.58 14.59
C THR A 290 33.48 -17.73 13.28
N GLU A 291 34.39 -16.79 13.00
CA GLU A 291 35.53 -16.88 12.08
C GLU A 291 35.28 -17.16 10.61
N VAL A 292 34.02 -17.35 10.21
CA VAL A 292 33.63 -17.58 8.81
C VAL A 292 32.33 -16.83 8.57
N PRO A 293 32.16 -16.09 7.47
CA PRO A 293 30.88 -15.43 7.18
C PRO A 293 29.75 -16.44 6.93
N VAL A 294 28.52 -16.04 7.26
CA VAL A 294 27.33 -16.86 7.01
C VAL A 294 27.12 -17.06 5.51
N ARG A 295 26.94 -18.33 5.12
CA ARG A 295 26.58 -18.74 3.77
C ARG A 295 25.35 -19.64 3.85
N ALA A 296 24.19 -19.08 3.52
CA ALA A 296 22.92 -19.82 3.60
C ALA A 296 22.41 -20.26 2.21
N ASN A 297 23.14 -19.98 1.13
CA ASN A 297 22.74 -20.38 -0.22
C ASN A 297 23.57 -21.57 -0.73
N GLU A 298 22.97 -22.35 -1.62
CA GLU A 298 23.60 -23.48 -2.33
C GLU A 298 24.80 -23.04 -3.19
N GLU A 299 24.87 -21.74 -3.48
CA GLU A 299 25.88 -21.12 -4.32
C GLU A 299 27.17 -20.75 -3.56
N HIS A 300 27.21 -20.99 -2.25
CA HIS A 300 28.31 -20.66 -1.34
C HIS A 300 28.78 -19.19 -1.41
N VAL A 301 27.89 -18.27 -1.80
CA VAL A 301 28.18 -16.83 -1.78
C VAL A 301 27.90 -16.29 -0.39
N SER A 302 28.77 -15.41 0.11
CA SER A 302 28.56 -14.78 1.40
C SER A 302 27.26 -13.99 1.46
N ASN A 303 26.51 -14.19 2.55
CA ASN A 303 25.35 -13.37 2.85
C ASN A 303 25.75 -11.91 3.12
N PHE A 304 26.97 -11.63 3.58
CA PHE A 304 27.43 -10.28 3.85
C PHE A 304 27.39 -9.39 2.60
N LEU A 305 28.05 -9.82 1.52
CA LEU A 305 28.03 -9.11 0.23
C LEU A 305 26.61 -9.01 -0.34
N LEU A 306 25.85 -10.10 -0.28
CA LEU A 306 24.47 -10.13 -0.76
C LEU A 306 23.57 -9.15 -0.02
N ARG A 307 23.72 -9.04 1.31
CA ARG A 307 22.91 -8.13 2.14
C ARG A 307 23.31 -6.69 1.91
N PHE A 308 24.59 -6.37 1.67
CA PHE A 308 24.95 -5.02 1.23
C PHE A 308 24.33 -4.65 -0.13
N ARG A 309 24.38 -5.56 -1.12
CA ARG A 309 23.71 -5.36 -2.41
C ARG A 309 22.23 -5.06 -2.21
N ASP A 310 21.53 -5.88 -1.44
CA ASP A 310 20.10 -5.73 -1.19
C ASP A 310 19.80 -4.40 -0.45
N ALA A 311 20.63 -4.04 0.53
CA ALA A 311 20.52 -2.80 1.28
C ALA A 311 20.53 -1.56 0.37
N PHE A 312 21.53 -1.48 -0.52
CA PHE A 312 21.68 -0.40 -1.50
C PHE A 312 20.63 -0.43 -2.62
N ARG A 313 19.95 -1.56 -2.85
CA ARG A 313 18.80 -1.67 -3.77
C ARG A 313 17.47 -1.28 -3.14
N GLY A 314 17.48 -0.96 -1.86
CA GLY A 314 16.35 -0.40 -1.13
C GLY A 314 15.79 -1.28 -0.03
N ALA A 315 16.43 -2.42 0.28
CA ALA A 315 16.01 -3.26 1.39
C ALA A 315 16.25 -2.61 2.77
N ALA A 316 17.26 -1.74 2.87
CA ALA A 316 17.54 -0.97 4.08
C ALA A 316 16.59 0.22 4.30
N ILE A 317 15.69 0.46 3.35
CA ILE A 317 14.71 1.51 3.46
C ILE A 317 13.46 0.88 4.04
N THR A 318 13.13 1.21 5.28
CA THR A 318 11.86 0.84 5.91
C THR A 318 10.85 1.93 5.56
N PRO A 319 10.06 1.79 4.49
CA PRO A 319 9.18 2.86 4.08
C PRO A 319 7.99 2.84 5.03
N LYS A 320 7.37 3.99 5.27
CA LYS A 320 5.99 4.00 5.75
C LYS A 320 5.10 3.58 4.58
N LEU A 321 4.98 2.27 4.37
CA LEU A 321 4.41 1.64 3.18
C LEU A 321 2.96 2.10 2.90
N GLU A 322 2.26 2.52 3.95
CA GLU A 322 0.84 2.91 3.92
C GLU A 322 0.60 4.42 3.86
N GLU A 323 1.64 5.26 3.79
CA GLU A 323 1.42 6.70 3.63
C GLU A 323 1.05 7.03 2.18
N GLU A 324 -0.08 7.72 2.00
CA GLU A 324 -0.50 8.36 0.74
C GLU A 324 0.36 9.61 0.47
N ASN A 325 1.67 9.41 0.33
CA ASN A 325 2.53 10.46 -0.16
C ASN A 325 2.29 10.61 -1.67
N GLY A 326 2.12 11.85 -2.13
CA GLY A 326 1.94 12.18 -3.54
C GLY A 326 3.17 11.78 -4.36
N PHE A 327 3.01 11.62 -5.67
CA PHE A 327 4.18 11.56 -6.55
C PHE A 327 4.80 12.96 -6.58
N GLN A 328 5.92 13.14 -5.90
CA GLN A 328 6.70 14.37 -5.93
C GLN A 328 8.04 14.07 -6.58
N GLN A 329 8.32 14.71 -7.72
CA GLN A 329 9.65 14.71 -8.35
C GLN A 329 10.57 15.68 -7.60
N GLY A 330 10.75 15.46 -6.29
CA GLY A 330 11.67 16.19 -5.44
C GLY A 330 13.05 15.52 -5.37
N PRO A 331 14.03 16.16 -4.70
CA PRO A 331 15.30 15.51 -4.40
C PRO A 331 15.06 14.22 -3.61
N ARG A 332 15.71 13.13 -4.02
CA ARG A 332 15.54 11.83 -3.36
C ARG A 332 16.13 11.88 -1.95
N PRO A 333 15.44 11.30 -0.95
CA PRO A 333 16.00 11.16 0.39
C PRO A 333 17.35 10.44 0.37
N SER A 334 18.21 10.79 1.32
CA SER A 334 19.47 10.06 1.49
C SER A 334 19.24 8.68 2.10
N LEU A 335 20.01 7.71 1.64
CA LEU A 335 20.17 6.42 2.30
C LEU A 335 21.22 6.58 3.41
N PHE A 336 20.82 6.37 4.66
CA PHE A 336 21.67 6.61 5.82
C PHE A 336 22.48 5.37 6.25
N ALA A 337 23.68 5.60 6.76
CA ALA A 337 24.59 4.57 7.22
C ALA A 337 24.00 3.70 8.34
N LYS A 338 23.27 4.29 9.30
CA LYS A 338 22.62 3.51 10.37
C LYS A 338 21.54 2.56 9.85
N GLY A 339 20.71 3.03 8.92
CA GLY A 339 19.67 2.19 8.30
C GLY A 339 20.27 1.01 7.51
N LEU A 340 21.37 1.26 6.77
CA LEU A 340 22.14 0.20 6.10
C LEU A 340 22.64 -0.83 7.12
N LEU A 341 23.25 -0.37 8.21
CA LEU A 341 23.81 -1.23 9.25
C LEU A 341 22.73 -2.08 9.93
N GLU A 342 21.63 -1.47 10.34
CA GLU A 342 20.49 -2.13 10.96
C GLU A 342 19.95 -3.26 10.08
N TYR A 343 19.72 -2.97 8.80
CA TYR A 343 19.24 -3.96 7.84
C TYR A 343 20.23 -5.10 7.63
N VAL A 344 21.50 -4.80 7.36
CA VAL A 344 22.51 -5.84 7.06
C VAL A 344 22.69 -6.76 8.28
N CYS A 345 22.81 -6.21 9.49
CA CYS A 345 22.94 -6.99 10.72
C CYS A 345 21.68 -7.83 11.01
N SER A 346 20.50 -7.24 10.89
CA SER A 346 19.23 -7.95 11.11
C SER A 346 19.07 -9.10 10.11
N SER A 347 19.36 -8.83 8.84
CA SER A 347 19.18 -9.80 7.76
C SER A 347 20.16 -10.97 7.86
N ILE A 348 21.43 -10.72 8.16
CA ILE A 348 22.42 -11.80 8.36
C ILE A 348 22.04 -12.68 9.55
N ARG A 349 21.57 -12.07 10.65
CA ARG A 349 21.07 -12.83 11.81
C ARG A 349 19.85 -13.68 11.42
N GLY A 350 18.89 -13.11 10.72
CA GLY A 350 17.72 -13.84 10.23
C GLY A 350 18.08 -14.96 9.24
N ASP A 351 19.11 -14.77 8.42
CA ASP A 351 19.62 -15.83 7.54
C ASP A 351 20.22 -17.00 8.31
N ALA A 352 20.99 -16.71 9.36
CA ALA A 352 21.54 -17.73 10.24
C ALA A 352 20.44 -18.47 11.01
N GLU A 353 19.45 -17.75 11.55
CA GLU A 353 18.30 -18.35 12.24
C GLU A 353 17.48 -19.26 11.32
N ARG A 354 17.20 -18.81 10.08
CA ARG A 354 16.52 -19.63 9.07
C ARG A 354 17.31 -20.88 8.71
N HIS A 355 18.61 -20.74 8.49
CA HIS A 355 19.48 -21.87 8.20
C HIS A 355 19.49 -22.88 9.36
N ASN A 356 19.73 -22.43 10.59
CA ASN A 356 19.70 -23.29 11.78
C ASN A 356 18.34 -24.00 11.89
N SER A 357 17.24 -23.29 11.68
CA SER A 357 15.89 -23.88 11.72
C SER A 357 15.69 -24.98 10.68
N LEU A 358 16.18 -24.78 9.45
CA LEU A 358 16.13 -25.80 8.39
C LEU A 358 16.96 -27.02 8.74
N VAL A 359 18.19 -26.82 9.24
CA VAL A 359 19.06 -27.93 9.62
C VAL A 359 18.48 -28.68 10.84
N HIS A 360 17.95 -27.97 11.84
CA HIS A 360 17.25 -28.59 12.96
C HIS A 360 16.06 -29.44 12.49
N ALA A 361 15.24 -28.92 11.57
CA ALA A 361 14.10 -29.67 11.03
C ALA A 361 14.53 -30.92 10.24
N GLU A 362 15.58 -30.81 9.43
CA GLU A 362 16.17 -31.96 8.73
C GLU A 362 16.73 -32.98 9.72
N TYR A 363 17.44 -32.50 10.73
CA TYR A 363 18.05 -33.32 11.77
C TYR A 363 17.01 -34.08 12.59
N GLU A 364 15.91 -33.42 12.98
CA GLU A 364 14.78 -34.04 13.69
C GLU A 364 14.04 -35.08 12.83
N SER A 365 14.05 -34.93 11.51
CA SER A 365 13.40 -35.88 10.59
C SER A 365 14.14 -37.21 10.44
N GLN A 366 15.43 -37.27 10.81
CA GLN A 366 16.25 -38.46 10.67
C GLN A 366 16.19 -39.34 11.92
N VAL A 367 15.94 -40.65 11.74
CA VAL A 367 15.94 -41.63 12.84
C VAL A 367 17.38 -41.84 13.33
N ARG A 368 17.76 -41.11 14.38
CA ARG A 368 19.10 -41.14 14.97
C ARG A 368 19.08 -41.50 16.46
N THR A 369 20.16 -42.12 16.92
CA THR A 369 20.35 -42.52 18.33
C THR A 369 20.52 -41.30 19.24
N ARG A 370 20.23 -41.45 20.55
CA ARG A 370 20.34 -40.36 21.53
C ARG A 370 21.76 -39.77 21.63
N TYR A 371 22.79 -40.55 21.30
CA TYR A 371 24.19 -40.13 21.31
C TYR A 371 24.58 -39.38 20.03
N GLU A 372 24.02 -39.76 18.88
CA GLU A 372 24.15 -38.98 17.63
C GLU A 372 23.54 -37.59 17.79
N ARG A 373 22.40 -37.46 18.52
CA ARG A 373 21.78 -36.17 18.86
C ARG A 373 22.64 -35.23 19.71
N ALA A 374 23.56 -35.79 20.49
CA ALA A 374 24.45 -35.02 21.35
C ALA A 374 25.79 -34.67 20.68
N ALA A 375 26.14 -35.36 19.59
CA ALA A 375 27.34 -35.11 18.80
C ALA A 375 27.10 -33.94 17.80
N GLU A 376 27.24 -32.74 18.36
CA GLU A 376 27.58 -31.45 17.74
C GLU A 376 26.82 -31.02 16.48
N PHE A 377 25.57 -30.60 16.65
CA PHE A 377 25.06 -29.48 15.85
C PHE A 377 25.44 -28.17 16.55
N GLN A 378 26.26 -27.34 15.90
CA GLN A 378 26.60 -26.02 16.40
C GLN A 378 25.80 -24.99 15.61
N ASP A 379 24.84 -24.34 16.27
CA ASP A 379 24.09 -23.23 15.67
C ASP A 379 25.05 -22.19 15.08
N ILE A 380 24.73 -21.71 13.88
CA ILE A 380 25.35 -20.52 13.31
C ILE A 380 24.90 -19.33 14.15
N THR A 381 25.71 -18.93 15.14
CA THR A 381 25.44 -17.78 16.03
C THR A 381 26.21 -16.53 15.60
N HIS A 382 26.29 -16.31 14.29
CA HIS A 382 27.12 -15.27 13.69
C HIS A 382 26.39 -13.94 13.65
N THR A 383 27.10 -12.89 14.05
CA THR A 383 26.68 -11.52 13.82
C THR A 383 27.88 -10.74 13.32
N PRO A 384 27.69 -9.82 12.36
CA PRO A 384 28.75 -8.87 12.02
C PRO A 384 29.27 -8.14 13.25
N SER A 385 30.57 -7.90 13.30
CA SER A 385 31.20 -7.07 14.34
C SER A 385 31.23 -5.63 13.85
N ILE A 386 31.04 -4.66 14.76
CA ILE A 386 30.95 -3.25 14.41
C ILE A 386 31.80 -2.44 15.37
N LEU A 387 32.57 -1.48 14.84
CA LEU A 387 33.33 -0.49 15.60
C LEU A 387 33.06 0.93 15.08
N GLY A 388 33.18 1.91 15.97
CA GLY A 388 32.97 3.34 15.67
C GLY A 388 31.51 3.83 15.72
N ILE A 389 30.53 2.93 15.76
CA ILE A 389 29.10 3.30 15.70
C ILE A 389 28.57 4.02 16.95
N GLU A 390 29.09 3.70 18.15
CA GLU A 390 28.59 4.22 19.43
C GLU A 390 28.62 5.75 19.52
N HIS A 391 29.59 6.34 18.83
CA HIS A 391 29.83 7.78 18.83
C HIS A 391 29.61 8.42 17.45
N ALA A 392 29.46 7.63 16.37
CA ALA A 392 29.27 8.14 15.02
C ALA A 392 27.97 8.95 14.86
N ILE A 393 28.11 10.13 14.23
CA ILE A 393 26.98 10.89 13.70
C ILE A 393 26.51 10.18 12.44
N ASP A 394 25.21 9.93 12.30
CA ASP A 394 24.68 9.29 11.09
C ASP A 394 24.93 10.16 9.85
N PHE A 395 25.24 9.53 8.72
CA PHE A 395 25.59 10.20 7.49
C PHE A 395 24.95 9.54 6.29
N GLY A 396 24.64 10.36 5.28
CA GLY A 396 24.17 9.87 4.00
C GLY A 396 25.27 9.07 3.30
N MET A 397 24.91 7.91 2.78
CA MET A 397 25.77 7.08 1.93
C MET A 397 25.45 7.28 0.46
N GLY A 398 24.22 7.63 0.10
CA GLY A 398 23.79 7.92 -1.27
C GLY A 398 22.33 8.34 -1.26
N GLU A 399 21.65 8.17 -2.39
CA GLU A 399 20.21 8.40 -2.52
C GLU A 399 19.42 7.09 -2.43
N VAL A 400 18.17 7.15 -1.96
CA VAL A 400 17.25 6.02 -2.08
C VAL A 400 16.95 5.71 -3.56
N PRO A 401 16.58 4.47 -3.92
CA PRO A 401 16.19 4.13 -5.29
C PRO A 401 15.11 5.05 -5.83
N GLU A 402 15.06 5.22 -7.15
CA GLU A 402 14.05 6.06 -7.78
C GLU A 402 12.64 5.43 -7.64
N PRO A 403 11.59 6.22 -7.41
CA PRO A 403 10.22 5.76 -7.63
C PRO A 403 10.01 5.35 -9.10
N PRO A 404 9.03 4.48 -9.41
CA PRO A 404 8.69 4.17 -10.79
C PRO A 404 8.42 5.44 -11.60
N THR A 405 9.10 5.62 -12.72
CA THR A 405 8.90 6.77 -13.61
C THR A 405 7.88 6.49 -14.70
N VAL A 406 7.80 5.23 -15.14
CA VAL A 406 6.83 4.78 -16.14
C VAL A 406 5.53 4.36 -15.43
N PRO A 407 4.37 4.94 -15.81
CA PRO A 407 3.09 4.53 -15.23
C PRO A 407 2.72 3.11 -15.64
N THR A 408 1.94 2.44 -14.78
CA THR A 408 1.32 1.14 -15.12
C THR A 408 0.30 1.31 -16.26
N THR A 409 -0.07 0.21 -16.90
CA THR A 409 -1.23 0.24 -17.82
C THR A 409 -2.49 0.66 -17.07
N PRO A 410 -3.45 1.35 -17.71
CA PRO A 410 -4.76 1.62 -17.12
C PRO A 410 -5.42 0.31 -16.64
N PRO A 411 -6.06 0.29 -15.46
CA PRO A 411 -6.75 -0.90 -14.98
C PRO A 411 -7.78 -1.40 -16.00
N SER A 412 -7.68 -2.68 -16.35
CA SER A 412 -8.58 -3.39 -17.23
C SER A 412 -9.65 -4.14 -16.44
N PHE A 413 -10.84 -4.25 -16.99
CA PHE A 413 -11.96 -4.95 -16.37
C PHE A 413 -11.77 -6.46 -16.41
N VAL A 414 -12.03 -7.13 -15.29
CA VAL A 414 -12.04 -8.61 -15.21
C VAL A 414 -13.47 -9.11 -14.98
N THR A 415 -14.12 -8.68 -13.90
CA THR A 415 -15.51 -9.05 -13.58
C THR A 415 -16.18 -8.02 -12.68
N SER A 416 -17.49 -8.08 -12.52
CA SER A 416 -18.22 -7.30 -11.51
C SER A 416 -19.35 -8.10 -10.86
N THR A 417 -19.64 -7.74 -9.61
CA THR A 417 -20.83 -8.20 -8.88
C THR A 417 -21.77 -7.01 -8.65
N LEU A 418 -22.82 -7.21 -7.86
CA LEU A 418 -23.72 -6.14 -7.44
C LEU A 418 -22.99 -4.98 -6.75
N ASN A 419 -21.92 -5.25 -6.02
CA ASN A 419 -21.24 -4.28 -5.16
C ASN A 419 -19.71 -4.33 -5.22
N SER A 420 -19.16 -4.97 -6.26
CA SER A 420 -17.71 -5.03 -6.46
C SER A 420 -17.30 -5.08 -7.92
N ILE A 421 -16.08 -4.65 -8.21
CA ILE A 421 -15.45 -4.75 -9.54
C ILE A 421 -14.05 -5.31 -9.36
N THR A 422 -13.72 -6.36 -10.10
CA THR A 422 -12.38 -6.94 -10.18
C THR A 422 -11.65 -6.36 -11.39
N LEU A 423 -10.41 -5.94 -11.16
CA LEU A 423 -9.56 -5.23 -12.11
C LEU A 423 -8.18 -5.88 -12.18
N SER A 424 -7.53 -5.78 -13.33
CA SER A 424 -6.12 -6.17 -13.50
C SER A 424 -5.34 -5.12 -14.29
N TRP A 425 -4.02 -5.05 -14.06
CA TRP A 425 -3.11 -4.17 -14.81
C TRP A 425 -1.76 -4.86 -15.04
N SER A 426 -0.89 -4.21 -15.79
CA SER A 426 0.47 -4.67 -16.05
C SER A 426 1.47 -3.53 -15.89
N VAL A 427 2.73 -3.89 -15.61
CA VAL A 427 3.84 -2.95 -15.54
C VAL A 427 4.53 -2.93 -16.89
N ASN A 428 4.65 -1.74 -17.47
CA ASN A 428 5.45 -1.53 -18.67
C ASN A 428 6.92 -1.51 -18.25
N LEU A 429 7.58 -2.67 -18.31
CA LEU A 429 9.03 -2.74 -18.14
C LEU A 429 9.71 -2.33 -19.45
N PRO A 430 10.54 -1.28 -19.45
CA PRO A 430 11.36 -0.98 -20.62
C PRO A 430 12.24 -2.18 -20.97
N THR A 431 12.36 -2.47 -22.26
CA THR A 431 13.21 -3.56 -22.80
C THR A 431 14.72 -3.25 -22.72
N THR A 432 15.13 -2.30 -21.88
CA THR A 432 16.52 -1.88 -21.77
C THR A 432 17.33 -2.89 -20.94
N LYS A 433 18.63 -3.02 -21.26
CA LYS A 433 19.57 -3.87 -20.51
C LYS A 433 19.88 -3.37 -19.08
N SER A 434 19.28 -2.25 -18.66
CA SER A 434 19.68 -1.51 -17.46
C SER A 434 18.71 -1.82 -16.31
N GLU A 435 19.23 -2.38 -15.22
CA GLU A 435 18.41 -2.89 -14.10
C GLU A 435 17.55 -1.81 -13.44
N LEU A 436 16.26 -2.06 -13.23
CA LEU A 436 15.33 -1.09 -12.65
C LEU A 436 15.12 -1.35 -11.16
N PRO A 437 14.80 -0.30 -10.36
CA PRO A 437 14.36 -0.48 -8.98
C PRO A 437 13.18 -1.46 -8.88
N THR A 438 13.24 -2.36 -7.90
CA THR A 438 12.23 -3.41 -7.70
C THR A 438 10.86 -2.81 -7.36
N VAL A 439 9.83 -3.22 -8.10
CA VAL A 439 8.44 -2.88 -7.77
C VAL A 439 8.00 -3.72 -6.58
N LEU A 440 7.59 -3.06 -5.51
CA LEU A 440 7.16 -3.68 -4.25
C LEU A 440 5.64 -3.78 -4.13
N GLY A 441 4.88 -3.02 -4.91
CA GLY A 441 3.43 -3.02 -4.77
C GLY A 441 2.69 -1.97 -5.57
N TYR A 442 1.38 -1.95 -5.37
CA TYR A 442 0.46 -1.08 -6.10
C TYR A 442 -0.56 -0.39 -5.19
N HIS A 443 -1.04 0.74 -5.68
CA HIS A 443 -2.13 1.50 -5.09
C HIS A 443 -3.17 1.83 -6.16
N ILE A 444 -4.43 1.59 -5.85
CA ILE A 444 -5.55 1.83 -6.77
C ILE A 444 -6.49 2.86 -6.18
N GLN A 445 -6.87 3.81 -7.03
CA GLN A 445 -7.91 4.79 -6.73
C GLN A 445 -9.10 4.59 -7.64
N ARG A 446 -10.27 4.95 -7.11
CA ARG A 446 -11.53 5.01 -7.82
C ARG A 446 -12.04 6.44 -7.87
N ARG A 447 -12.85 6.71 -8.88
CA ARG A 447 -13.69 7.91 -8.97
C ARG A 447 -15.03 7.51 -9.57
N GLY A 448 -16.12 8.11 -9.11
CA GLY A 448 -17.41 7.98 -9.79
C GLY A 448 -17.28 8.41 -11.27
N PHE A 449 -18.05 7.77 -12.15
CA PHE A 449 -18.09 8.12 -13.57
C PHE A 449 -19.53 8.40 -14.01
N GLY A 450 -19.75 9.52 -14.70
CA GLY A 450 -21.08 9.96 -15.12
C GLY A 450 -22.00 10.29 -13.94
N ARG A 451 -23.19 9.69 -13.89
CA ARG A 451 -24.19 9.93 -12.82
C ARG A 451 -23.73 9.50 -11.42
N ALA A 452 -22.64 8.76 -11.32
CA ALA A 452 -22.04 8.25 -10.09
C ALA A 452 -21.11 9.25 -9.36
N CYS A 453 -20.88 10.46 -9.91
CA CYS A 453 -19.99 11.45 -9.30
C CYS A 453 -20.59 12.14 -8.05
N GLY A 454 -21.85 11.85 -7.70
CA GLY A 454 -22.61 12.52 -6.64
C GLY A 454 -22.44 11.95 -5.22
N ASP A 455 -21.23 11.51 -4.85
CA ASP A 455 -20.95 11.03 -3.49
C ASP A 455 -20.79 12.22 -2.51
N GLY A 456 -21.87 12.93 -2.18
CA GLY A 456 -21.99 13.84 -1.02
C GLY A 456 -21.14 15.12 -1.03
N GLU A 457 -21.70 16.22 -0.54
CA GLU A 457 -21.07 17.51 -0.22
C GLU A 457 -19.71 17.83 -0.89
N GLY A 458 -19.78 18.57 -2.01
CA GLY A 458 -18.76 19.58 -2.32
C GLY A 458 -17.57 19.19 -3.19
N ASP A 459 -17.28 17.92 -3.51
CA ASP A 459 -16.09 17.64 -4.34
C ASP A 459 -16.27 16.49 -5.35
N THR A 460 -16.92 16.82 -6.47
CA THR A 460 -17.18 15.92 -7.61
C THR A 460 -15.91 15.53 -8.41
N SER A 461 -14.72 15.90 -7.93
CA SER A 461 -13.44 15.78 -8.65
C SER A 461 -12.41 14.82 -8.02
N LEU A 462 -12.57 14.45 -6.75
CA LEU A 462 -11.52 13.76 -5.99
C LEU A 462 -11.48 12.25 -6.23
N TRP A 463 -10.28 11.75 -6.50
CA TRP A 463 -9.97 10.32 -6.50
C TRP A 463 -9.90 9.79 -5.07
N LYS A 464 -10.60 8.69 -4.79
CA LYS A 464 -10.63 8.03 -3.47
C LYS A 464 -9.88 6.69 -3.54
N ARG A 465 -9.24 6.27 -2.44
CA ARG A 465 -8.65 4.93 -2.34
C ARG A 465 -9.70 3.86 -2.64
N ALA A 466 -9.38 2.92 -3.53
CA ALA A 466 -10.30 1.85 -3.94
C ALA A 466 -10.08 0.55 -3.15
N ALA A 467 -8.85 0.28 -2.75
CA ALA A 467 -8.46 -0.88 -1.96
C ALA A 467 -7.25 -0.53 -1.10
N ASP A 468 -6.96 -1.36 -0.11
CA ASP A 468 -5.73 -1.24 0.67
C ASP A 468 -4.50 -1.38 -0.20
N PHE A 469 -3.40 -0.82 0.29
CA PHE A 469 -2.11 -0.91 -0.37
C PHE A 469 -1.67 -2.37 -0.47
N GLN A 470 -1.43 -2.83 -1.70
CA GLN A 470 -0.87 -4.16 -1.94
C GLN A 470 0.65 -4.02 -2.04
N VAL A 471 1.32 -3.78 -0.92
CA VAL A 471 2.77 -3.54 -0.87
C VAL A 471 3.46 -4.62 -0.04
N LEU A 472 4.44 -5.27 -0.65
CA LEU A 472 5.28 -6.31 -0.07
C LEU A 472 6.61 -5.73 0.40
N SER A 473 7.32 -6.46 1.26
CA SER A 473 8.69 -6.08 1.63
C SER A 473 9.66 -6.35 0.47
N TYR A 474 10.83 -5.73 0.49
CA TYR A 474 11.90 -6.04 -0.48
C TYR A 474 12.31 -7.51 -0.40
N GLU A 475 12.38 -8.07 0.83
CA GLU A 475 12.73 -9.47 1.06
C GLU A 475 11.71 -10.41 0.38
N ASP A 476 10.42 -10.10 0.47
CA ASP A 476 9.36 -10.89 -0.16
C ASP A 476 9.51 -10.96 -1.68
N VAL A 477 9.79 -9.82 -2.30
CA VAL A 477 9.86 -9.75 -3.77
C VAL A 477 11.16 -10.35 -4.30
N VAL A 478 12.31 -9.98 -3.71
CA VAL A 478 13.63 -10.33 -4.28
C VAL A 478 14.12 -11.69 -3.79
N ARG A 479 13.93 -12.02 -2.51
CA ARG A 479 14.43 -13.29 -1.93
C ARG A 479 13.37 -14.37 -1.95
N ASN A 480 12.15 -14.07 -1.51
CA ASN A 480 11.06 -15.04 -1.52
C ASN A 480 10.38 -15.18 -2.89
N ARG A 481 10.80 -14.36 -3.88
CA ARG A 481 10.31 -14.37 -5.27
C ARG A 481 8.79 -14.20 -5.38
N ILE A 482 8.19 -13.50 -4.42
CA ILE A 482 6.76 -13.21 -4.38
C ILE A 482 6.48 -12.06 -5.35
N THR A 483 5.64 -12.31 -6.35
CA THR A 483 5.25 -11.25 -7.30
C THR A 483 4.15 -10.39 -6.67
N PRO A 484 4.29 -9.06 -6.61
CA PRO A 484 3.21 -8.20 -6.13
C PRO A 484 1.94 -8.37 -6.98
N ASN A 485 0.80 -8.52 -6.33
CA ASN A 485 -0.47 -8.77 -7.02
C ASN A 485 -0.82 -7.64 -7.99
N THR A 486 -1.12 -7.99 -9.24
CA THR A 486 -1.57 -7.05 -10.28
C THR A 486 -3.08 -7.14 -10.53
N THR A 487 -3.81 -7.76 -9.61
CA THR A 487 -5.27 -7.93 -9.65
C THR A 487 -5.86 -7.54 -8.30
N VAL A 488 -6.97 -6.80 -8.32
CA VAL A 488 -7.71 -6.43 -7.11
C VAL A 488 -9.21 -6.56 -7.33
N THR A 489 -9.93 -6.91 -6.27
CA THR A 489 -11.39 -6.74 -6.21
C THR A 489 -11.73 -5.56 -5.31
N VAL A 490 -12.34 -4.53 -5.90
CA VAL A 490 -12.80 -3.35 -5.18
C VAL A 490 -14.21 -3.62 -4.66
N HIS A 491 -14.38 -3.69 -3.34
CA HIS A 491 -15.65 -3.94 -2.68
C HIS A 491 -16.33 -2.65 -2.20
N GLY A 492 -17.60 -2.74 -1.77
CA GLY A 492 -18.34 -1.62 -1.20
C GLY A 492 -18.79 -0.58 -2.24
N LEU A 493 -18.82 -0.95 -3.51
CA LEU A 493 -19.31 -0.09 -4.58
C LEU A 493 -20.84 -0.09 -4.62
N ALA A 494 -21.45 1.05 -4.98
CA ALA A 494 -22.89 1.12 -5.16
C ALA A 494 -23.33 0.26 -6.35
N THR A 495 -24.53 -0.31 -6.28
CA THR A 495 -25.11 -1.14 -7.37
C THR A 495 -25.43 -0.28 -8.58
N ASP A 496 -25.36 -0.87 -9.78
CA ASP A 496 -25.64 -0.18 -11.06
C ASP A 496 -24.94 1.18 -11.20
N THR A 497 -23.69 1.25 -10.76
CA THR A 497 -22.92 2.48 -10.68
C THR A 497 -21.61 2.33 -11.43
N ALA A 498 -21.26 3.34 -12.23
CA ALA A 498 -20.04 3.34 -13.03
C ALA A 498 -18.89 4.01 -12.27
N TYR A 499 -17.72 3.39 -12.31
CA TYR A 499 -16.50 3.85 -11.67
C TYR A 499 -15.34 3.84 -12.67
N CYS A 500 -14.51 4.86 -12.59
CA CYS A 500 -13.20 4.89 -13.22
C CYS A 500 -12.13 4.53 -12.20
N PHE A 501 -11.07 3.89 -12.67
CA PHE A 501 -9.96 3.44 -11.84
C PHE A 501 -8.63 3.91 -12.41
N ARG A 502 -7.66 4.15 -11.53
CA ARG A 502 -6.26 4.36 -11.89
C ARG A 502 -5.36 3.65 -10.89
N ALA A 503 -4.24 3.13 -11.36
CA ALA A 503 -3.27 2.44 -10.53
C ALA A 503 -1.90 3.12 -10.61
N ARG A 504 -1.08 2.94 -9.59
CA ARG A 504 0.35 3.32 -9.60
C ARG A 504 1.17 2.26 -8.90
N ALA A 505 2.43 2.13 -9.32
CA ALA A 505 3.40 1.23 -8.72
C ALA A 505 4.24 1.95 -7.65
N ARG A 506 4.89 1.16 -6.78
CA ARG A 506 5.82 1.63 -5.76
C ARG A 506 7.13 0.85 -5.79
N THR A 507 8.24 1.53 -5.57
CA THR A 507 9.54 0.93 -5.21
C THR A 507 9.89 1.30 -3.77
N ALA A 508 11.05 0.86 -3.26
CA ALA A 508 11.55 1.34 -1.97
C ALA A 508 11.69 2.87 -1.92
N GLY A 509 11.93 3.50 -3.08
CA GLY A 509 12.01 4.95 -3.28
C GLY A 509 10.70 5.72 -3.14
N GLY A 510 9.56 5.03 -3.23
CA GLY A 510 8.24 5.64 -3.13
C GLY A 510 7.30 5.33 -4.29
N TRP A 511 6.17 6.04 -4.31
CA TRP A 511 5.12 5.89 -5.31
C TRP A 511 5.49 6.56 -6.62
N GLY A 512 5.25 5.89 -7.74
CA GLY A 512 5.34 6.49 -9.08
C GLY A 512 4.07 7.26 -9.49
N PRO A 513 3.98 7.72 -10.75
CA PRO A 513 2.80 8.38 -11.25
C PRO A 513 1.63 7.40 -11.41
N PHE A 514 0.41 7.93 -11.35
CA PHE A 514 -0.78 7.16 -11.72
C PHE A 514 -0.84 6.90 -13.22
N SER A 515 -1.35 5.72 -13.58
CA SER A 515 -1.80 5.39 -14.92
C SER A 515 -2.84 6.39 -15.41
N ALA A 516 -3.06 6.41 -16.73
CA ALA A 516 -4.29 6.99 -17.26
C ALA A 516 -5.52 6.29 -16.63
N SER A 517 -6.63 7.02 -16.56
CA SER A 517 -7.89 6.50 -16.06
C SER A 517 -8.39 5.37 -16.97
N SER A 518 -8.91 4.31 -16.36
CA SER A 518 -9.69 3.30 -17.06
C SER A 518 -10.92 3.91 -17.73
N THR A 519 -11.49 3.17 -18.68
CA THR A 519 -12.87 3.40 -19.10
C THR A 519 -13.82 3.11 -17.92
N GLY A 520 -14.97 3.78 -17.87
CA GLY A 520 -15.91 3.63 -16.74
C GLY A 520 -16.49 2.21 -16.69
N TYR A 521 -16.20 1.46 -15.63
CA TYR A 521 -16.71 0.10 -15.41
C TYR A 521 -17.88 0.10 -14.43
N ARG A 522 -18.87 -0.77 -14.67
CA ARG A 522 -20.15 -0.74 -13.97
C ARG A 522 -20.36 -1.98 -13.10
N THR A 523 -20.81 -1.76 -11.87
CA THR A 523 -21.33 -2.82 -10.99
C THR A 523 -22.65 -3.37 -11.51
N LEU A 524 -22.97 -4.63 -11.22
CA LEU A 524 -24.22 -5.23 -11.66
C LEU A 524 -25.43 -4.54 -10.98
N SER A 525 -26.56 -4.53 -11.68
CA SER A 525 -27.82 -4.03 -11.13
C SER A 525 -28.45 -5.08 -10.21
N ALA A 526 -28.89 -4.68 -9.00
CA ALA A 526 -29.49 -5.55 -7.98
C ALA A 526 -30.70 -6.35 -8.48
N THR A 527 -31.30 -5.91 -9.58
CA THR A 527 -32.30 -6.64 -10.35
C THR A 527 -32.34 -5.91 -11.68
N SER A 528 -32.10 -6.57 -12.82
CA SER A 528 -32.39 -5.91 -14.09
C SER A 528 -33.90 -5.60 -14.10
N THR A 529 -34.27 -4.33 -13.93
CA THR A 529 -35.65 -3.85 -14.11
C THR A 529 -36.17 -4.21 -15.50
N LEU A 530 -35.26 -4.40 -16.47
CA LEU A 530 -35.53 -4.99 -17.78
C LEU A 530 -36.11 -6.42 -17.71
N SER A 531 -35.65 -7.31 -16.82
CA SER A 531 -36.18 -8.69 -16.76
C SER A 531 -37.58 -8.76 -16.14
N GLN A 532 -37.88 -7.96 -15.12
CA GLN A 532 -39.19 -7.98 -14.46
C GLN A 532 -40.26 -7.29 -15.31
N PHE A 533 -39.91 -6.19 -15.97
CA PHE A 533 -40.82 -5.48 -16.86
C PHE A 533 -41.18 -6.33 -18.08
N GLU A 534 -40.20 -7.01 -18.68
CA GLU A 534 -40.45 -7.92 -19.79
C GLU A 534 -41.26 -9.14 -19.33
N THR A 535 -40.97 -9.69 -18.15
CA THR A 535 -41.76 -10.80 -17.59
C THR A 535 -43.23 -10.41 -17.36
N ILE A 536 -43.50 -9.21 -16.82
CA ILE A 536 -44.87 -8.70 -16.61
C ILE A 536 -45.56 -8.45 -17.96
N ARG A 537 -44.85 -7.85 -18.93
CA ARG A 537 -45.39 -7.63 -20.28
C ARG A 537 -45.72 -8.93 -21.00
N VAL A 538 -44.81 -9.90 -20.98
CA VAL A 538 -45.01 -11.23 -21.57
C VAL A 538 -46.20 -11.92 -20.90
N ALA A 539 -46.32 -11.89 -19.58
CA ALA A 539 -47.47 -12.44 -18.86
C ALA A 539 -48.80 -11.74 -19.26
N ALA A 540 -48.79 -10.42 -19.44
CA ALA A 540 -49.94 -9.65 -19.88
C ALA A 540 -50.37 -9.98 -21.33
N ILE A 541 -49.41 -10.26 -22.21
CA ILE A 541 -49.64 -10.60 -23.62
C ILE A 541 -50.10 -12.07 -23.78
N THR A 542 -49.48 -12.99 -23.04
CA THR A 542 -49.69 -14.44 -23.20
C THR A 542 -50.90 -14.96 -22.41
N GLU A 543 -51.09 -14.46 -21.18
CA GLU A 543 -52.09 -14.97 -20.23
C GLU A 543 -53.10 -13.89 -19.78
N GLY A 544 -53.02 -12.68 -20.34
CA GLY A 544 -53.94 -11.58 -20.03
C GLY A 544 -53.91 -11.13 -18.55
N PRO A 545 -54.99 -10.50 -18.06
CA PRO A 545 -55.08 -10.04 -16.67
C PRO A 545 -54.87 -11.13 -15.61
N ARG A 546 -55.21 -12.39 -15.94
CA ARG A 546 -55.02 -13.55 -15.05
C ARG A 546 -53.56 -13.94 -14.91
N GLY A 547 -52.76 -13.83 -15.98
CA GLY A 547 -51.31 -14.03 -15.94
C GLY A 547 -50.62 -13.02 -15.02
N ILE A 548 -51.02 -11.75 -15.11
CA ILE A 548 -50.55 -10.70 -14.22
C ILE A 548 -50.90 -11.03 -12.77
N ALA A 549 -52.14 -11.49 -12.49
CA ALA A 549 -52.55 -11.87 -11.14
C ALA A 549 -51.75 -13.05 -10.57
N LYS A 550 -51.42 -14.08 -11.37
CA LYS A 550 -50.54 -15.19 -10.95
C LYS A 550 -49.14 -14.69 -10.60
N LEU A 551 -48.60 -13.79 -11.41
CA LEU A 551 -47.28 -13.22 -11.18
C LEU A 551 -47.25 -12.37 -9.91
N MET A 552 -48.29 -11.56 -9.68
CA MET A 552 -48.47 -10.80 -8.44
C MET A 552 -48.53 -11.73 -7.22
N ASP A 553 -49.22 -12.86 -7.29
CA ASP A 553 -49.29 -13.82 -6.19
C ASP A 553 -47.94 -14.53 -5.95
N LYS A 554 -47.32 -15.03 -7.02
CA LYS A 554 -45.98 -15.65 -6.98
C LYS A 554 -44.93 -14.71 -6.37
N HIS A 555 -45.02 -13.42 -6.67
CA HIS A 555 -44.09 -12.39 -6.20
C HIS A 555 -44.72 -11.43 -5.18
N LYS A 556 -45.61 -11.93 -4.30
CA LYS A 556 -46.34 -11.14 -3.30
C LYS A 556 -45.47 -10.34 -2.32
N ASN A 557 -44.18 -10.65 -2.21
CA ASN A 557 -43.22 -9.98 -1.32
C ASN A 557 -42.39 -8.89 -2.03
N ILE A 558 -42.50 -8.75 -3.36
CA ILE A 558 -41.67 -7.85 -4.15
C ILE A 558 -42.48 -6.62 -4.56
N GLY A 559 -42.28 -5.48 -3.89
CA GLY A 559 -43.07 -4.25 -4.11
C GLY A 559 -43.01 -3.74 -5.56
N ALA A 560 -41.84 -3.82 -6.21
CA ALA A 560 -41.67 -3.40 -7.60
C ALA A 560 -42.59 -4.19 -8.57
N VAL A 561 -42.65 -5.52 -8.43
CA VAL A 561 -43.53 -6.37 -9.25
C VAL A 561 -45.00 -6.00 -9.04
N GLN A 562 -45.40 -5.74 -7.79
CA GLN A 562 -46.77 -5.32 -7.49
C GLN A 562 -47.12 -3.98 -8.14
N ARG A 563 -46.22 -3.00 -8.04
CA ARG A 563 -46.37 -1.65 -8.61
C ARG A 563 -46.53 -1.69 -10.13
N TYR A 564 -45.60 -2.36 -10.81
CA TYR A 564 -45.63 -2.46 -12.28
C TYR A 564 -46.83 -3.27 -12.78
N SER A 565 -47.23 -4.32 -12.06
CA SER A 565 -48.42 -5.10 -12.39
C SER A 565 -49.69 -4.25 -12.28
N ALA A 566 -49.83 -3.44 -11.23
CA ALA A 566 -50.93 -2.50 -11.08
C ALA A 566 -50.95 -1.45 -12.19
N GLU A 567 -49.79 -0.89 -12.56
CA GLU A 567 -49.67 0.07 -13.66
C GLU A 567 -50.11 -0.52 -15.01
N VAL A 568 -49.72 -1.75 -15.33
CA VAL A 568 -50.15 -2.42 -16.56
C VAL A 568 -51.67 -2.65 -16.53
N LEU A 569 -52.24 -3.11 -15.41
CA LEU A 569 -53.70 -3.29 -15.26
C LEU A 569 -54.48 -1.98 -15.43
N VAL A 570 -53.93 -0.85 -14.95
CA VAL A 570 -54.50 0.49 -15.14
C VAL A 570 -54.56 0.88 -16.62
N ARG A 571 -53.58 0.48 -17.43
CA ARG A 571 -53.57 0.69 -18.88
C ARG A 571 -54.58 -0.23 -19.57
N VAL A 572 -54.68 -1.50 -19.15
CA VAL A 572 -55.68 -2.46 -19.66
C VAL A 572 -57.11 -2.00 -19.41
N ALA A 573 -57.36 -1.33 -18.27
CA ALA A 573 -58.66 -0.73 -17.98
C ALA A 573 -59.01 0.44 -18.92
N MET A 574 -58.03 1.10 -19.56
CA MET A 574 -58.27 2.23 -20.48
C MET A 574 -58.57 1.81 -21.91
N THR A 575 -58.06 0.66 -22.36
CA THR A 575 -58.26 0.17 -23.74
C THR A 575 -59.72 -0.18 -24.05
N GLY A 576 -60.58 -0.30 -23.04
CA GLY A 576 -62.03 -0.42 -23.22
C GLY A 576 -62.76 0.89 -23.59
N ALA A 577 -62.07 2.05 -23.55
CA ALA A 577 -62.70 3.37 -23.73
C ALA A 577 -62.20 4.18 -24.95
N SER A 578 -61.21 3.70 -25.72
CA SER A 578 -60.63 4.44 -26.86
C SER A 578 -60.44 3.55 -28.09
N SER A 579 -61.20 3.84 -29.14
CA SER A 579 -61.09 3.21 -30.47
C SER A 579 -59.96 3.84 -31.30
N THR A 580 -58.71 3.68 -30.89
CA THR A 580 -57.54 4.10 -31.69
C THR A 580 -56.49 3.00 -31.76
N ARG A 581 -56.32 2.44 -32.96
CA ARG A 581 -55.34 1.39 -33.30
C ARG A 581 -53.91 1.93 -33.14
N GLY A 582 -53.12 1.28 -32.29
CA GLY A 582 -51.67 1.48 -32.20
C GLY A 582 -51.01 0.58 -31.13
N GLN A 583 -50.07 -0.27 -31.57
CA GLN A 583 -49.06 -1.08 -30.83
C GLN A 583 -49.47 -1.97 -29.63
N ASN A 584 -50.73 -2.00 -29.18
CA ASN A 584 -51.20 -2.87 -28.08
C ASN A 584 -52.28 -3.88 -28.51
N SER A 585 -52.17 -4.43 -29.72
CA SER A 585 -53.10 -5.46 -30.24
C SER A 585 -52.78 -6.82 -29.61
N GLY A 586 -53.36 -7.11 -28.45
CA GLY A 586 -53.26 -8.43 -27.82
C GLY A 586 -53.76 -8.52 -26.40
N ILE A 587 -53.93 -7.40 -25.68
CA ILE A 587 -54.31 -7.44 -24.26
C ILE A 587 -55.83 -7.34 -24.12
N GLN A 588 -56.45 -8.40 -23.58
CA GLN A 588 -57.89 -8.44 -23.31
C GLN A 588 -58.29 -7.39 -22.25
N PRO A 589 -59.41 -6.66 -22.44
CA PRO A 589 -59.90 -5.71 -21.45
C PRO A 589 -60.34 -6.43 -20.17
N LEU A 590 -60.22 -5.76 -19.03
CA LEU A 590 -60.74 -6.27 -17.75
C LEU A 590 -62.27 -6.36 -17.81
N LEU A 591 -62.80 -7.56 -17.55
CA LEU A 591 -64.24 -7.80 -17.43
C LEU A 591 -64.64 -8.02 -15.97
N PRO A 592 -65.90 -7.77 -15.56
CA PRO A 592 -66.33 -7.94 -14.17
C PRO A 592 -66.04 -9.32 -13.55
N ILE A 593 -65.89 -10.37 -14.37
CA ILE A 593 -65.46 -11.71 -13.95
C ILE A 593 -64.02 -11.75 -13.42
N ASP A 594 -63.19 -10.75 -13.73
CA ASP A 594 -61.79 -10.63 -13.30
C ASP A 594 -61.65 -9.86 -11.98
N LEU A 595 -62.71 -9.80 -11.16
CA LEU A 595 -62.69 -9.15 -9.84
C LEU A 595 -61.54 -9.67 -8.94
N SER A 596 -61.15 -10.94 -9.08
CA SER A 596 -60.00 -11.51 -8.35
C SER A 596 -58.67 -10.81 -8.66
N VAL A 597 -58.47 -10.34 -9.89
CA VAL A 597 -57.28 -9.58 -10.31
C VAL A 597 -57.24 -8.23 -9.58
N VAL A 598 -58.40 -7.58 -9.47
CA VAL A 598 -58.57 -6.30 -8.76
C VAL A 598 -58.35 -6.48 -7.25
N VAL A 599 -58.79 -7.62 -6.70
CA VAL A 599 -58.53 -8.00 -5.30
C VAL A 599 -57.03 -8.17 -5.02
N ASN A 600 -56.23 -8.65 -5.97
CA ASN A 600 -54.77 -8.73 -5.82
C ASN A 600 -54.13 -7.34 -5.72
N VAL A 601 -54.59 -6.36 -6.50
CA VAL A 601 -54.13 -4.97 -6.40
C VAL A 601 -54.50 -4.38 -5.04
N ARG A 602 -55.73 -4.60 -4.56
CA ARG A 602 -56.15 -4.22 -3.20
C ARG A 602 -55.22 -4.83 -2.13
N ASN A 603 -54.92 -6.13 -2.23
CA ASN A 603 -54.02 -6.82 -1.29
C ASN A 603 -52.61 -6.24 -1.30
N ALA A 604 -52.09 -5.95 -2.49
CA ALA A 604 -50.79 -5.30 -2.63
C ALA A 604 -50.78 -3.92 -1.97
N MET A 605 -51.84 -3.11 -2.17
CA MET A 605 -51.97 -1.80 -1.51
C MET A 605 -52.00 -1.91 0.02
N LEU A 606 -52.69 -2.91 0.57
CA LEU A 606 -52.74 -3.14 2.02
C LEU A 606 -51.39 -3.54 2.60
N LYS A 607 -50.59 -4.29 1.85
CA LYS A 607 -49.27 -4.75 2.28
C LYS A 607 -48.20 -3.66 2.15
N PHE A 608 -48.21 -2.93 1.03
CA PHE A 608 -47.23 -1.90 0.70
C PHE A 608 -47.81 -0.48 0.89
N LYS A 609 -48.28 -0.19 2.11
CA LYS A 609 -48.94 1.10 2.45
C LYS A 609 -48.06 2.33 2.23
N LYS A 610 -46.72 2.16 2.27
CA LYS A 610 -45.72 3.22 2.07
C LYS A 610 -45.34 3.43 0.60
N ASP A 611 -45.75 2.55 -0.31
CA ASP A 611 -45.45 2.68 -1.75
C ASP A 611 -46.47 3.58 -2.43
N MET A 612 -46.17 4.89 -2.48
CA MET A 612 -47.10 5.91 -2.97
C MET A 612 -47.54 5.68 -4.42
N GLN A 613 -46.65 5.18 -5.27
CA GLN A 613 -46.94 4.94 -6.67
C GLN A 613 -47.88 3.73 -6.85
N LEU A 614 -47.67 2.65 -6.09
CA LEU A 614 -48.62 1.53 -6.07
C LEU A 614 -49.99 1.96 -5.53
N GLN A 615 -50.04 2.79 -4.48
CA GLN A 615 -51.31 3.33 -3.98
C GLN A 615 -52.03 4.14 -5.07
N GLN A 616 -51.29 4.97 -5.80
CA GLN A 616 -51.85 5.82 -6.86
C GLN A 616 -52.38 4.98 -8.03
N GLN A 617 -51.62 3.99 -8.50
CA GLN A 617 -52.07 3.10 -9.57
C GLN A 617 -53.32 2.29 -9.14
N GLY A 618 -53.37 1.84 -7.89
CA GLY A 618 -54.56 1.19 -7.35
C GLY A 618 -55.80 2.08 -7.34
N CYS A 619 -55.67 3.33 -6.87
CA CYS A 619 -56.75 4.32 -6.93
C CYS A 619 -57.23 4.57 -8.37
N LEU A 620 -56.30 4.76 -9.30
CA LEU A 620 -56.61 4.94 -10.72
C LEU A 620 -57.34 3.74 -11.32
N LEU A 621 -56.92 2.52 -10.99
CA LEU A 621 -57.58 1.29 -11.45
C LEU A 621 -59.03 1.24 -10.97
N PHE A 622 -59.26 1.41 -9.67
CA PHE A 622 -60.60 1.34 -9.08
C PHE A 622 -61.52 2.42 -9.65
N GLY A 623 -61.03 3.66 -9.77
CA GLY A 623 -61.79 4.77 -10.34
C GLY A 623 -62.17 4.53 -11.80
N ARG A 624 -61.23 4.06 -12.63
CA ARG A 624 -61.47 3.77 -14.05
C ARG A 624 -62.48 2.64 -14.24
N LEU A 625 -62.35 1.56 -13.47
CA LEU A 625 -63.31 0.45 -13.53
C LEU A 625 -64.71 0.92 -13.10
N ALA A 626 -64.83 1.67 -12.00
CA ALA A 626 -66.11 2.21 -11.53
C ALA A 626 -66.76 3.22 -12.49
N GLN A 627 -65.95 3.95 -13.27
CA GLN A 627 -66.41 4.85 -14.32
C GLN A 627 -66.86 4.07 -15.57
N SER A 628 -66.19 2.95 -15.89
CA SER A 628 -66.42 2.19 -17.13
C SER A 628 -67.80 1.51 -17.19
N SER A 629 -68.32 1.01 -16.07
CA SER A 629 -69.61 0.32 -16.03
C SER A 629 -70.23 0.29 -14.63
N GLY A 630 -71.57 0.31 -14.57
CA GLY A 630 -72.31 0.08 -13.33
C GLY A 630 -72.08 -1.32 -12.73
N THR A 631 -71.79 -2.32 -13.56
CA THR A 631 -71.46 -3.69 -13.10
C THR A 631 -70.13 -3.74 -12.36
N TRP A 632 -69.12 -3.02 -12.86
CA TRP A 632 -67.83 -2.86 -12.17
C TRP A 632 -67.97 -2.12 -10.85
N ARG A 633 -68.82 -1.09 -10.80
CA ARG A 633 -69.12 -0.38 -9.55
C ARG A 633 -69.70 -1.31 -8.48
N ALA A 634 -70.71 -2.10 -8.84
CA ALA A 634 -71.31 -3.08 -7.92
C ALA A 634 -70.28 -4.13 -7.47
N ALA A 635 -69.42 -4.62 -8.38
CA ALA A 635 -68.37 -5.59 -8.07
C ALA A 635 -67.28 -5.02 -7.13
N LEU A 636 -66.91 -3.75 -7.28
CA LEU A 636 -65.96 -3.08 -6.38
C LEU A 636 -66.56 -2.85 -4.98
N GLN A 637 -67.87 -2.59 -4.91
CA GLN A 637 -68.60 -2.45 -3.65
C GLN A 637 -68.79 -3.78 -2.91
N SER A 638 -68.86 -4.90 -3.63
CA SER A 638 -69.01 -6.24 -3.03
C SER A 638 -67.71 -6.81 -2.43
N VAL A 639 -66.58 -6.12 -2.56
CA VAL A 639 -65.29 -6.59 -1.99
C VAL A 639 -65.30 -6.44 -0.46
N GLY A 640 -65.14 -7.58 0.24
CA GLY A 640 -65.15 -7.66 1.70
C GLY A 640 -64.02 -6.90 2.42
N PRO A 641 -64.10 -6.78 3.76
CA PRO A 641 -63.20 -5.97 4.56
C PRO A 641 -61.73 -6.47 4.55
N PRO A 642 -60.74 -5.56 4.53
CA PRO A 642 -60.88 -4.12 4.34
C PRO A 642 -61.34 -3.81 2.91
N SER A 643 -62.46 -3.08 2.81
CA SER A 643 -63.14 -2.79 1.55
C SER A 643 -62.36 -1.76 0.74
N ILE A 644 -62.53 -1.76 -0.58
CA ILE A 644 -61.90 -0.76 -1.46
C ILE A 644 -62.31 0.67 -1.04
N LEU A 645 -63.57 0.87 -0.63
CA LEU A 645 -64.07 2.14 -0.09
C LEU A 645 -63.31 2.58 1.17
N SER A 646 -63.03 1.66 2.10
CA SER A 646 -62.27 1.98 3.32
C SER A 646 -60.82 2.38 3.03
N ILE A 647 -60.18 1.74 2.04
CA ILE A 647 -58.83 2.07 1.59
C ILE A 647 -58.80 3.46 0.94
N LEU A 648 -59.74 3.75 0.03
CA LEU A 648 -59.86 5.06 -0.62
C LEU A 648 -60.13 6.17 0.40
N GLN A 649 -61.08 5.96 1.31
CA GLN A 649 -61.39 6.92 2.38
C GLN A 649 -60.17 7.15 3.29
N SER A 650 -59.44 6.09 3.67
CA SER A 650 -58.21 6.20 4.46
C SER A 650 -57.09 6.98 3.75
N ILE A 651 -57.05 7.01 2.42
CA ILE A 651 -56.08 7.81 1.66
C ILE A 651 -56.54 9.26 1.57
N VAL A 652 -57.86 9.50 1.38
CA VAL A 652 -58.45 10.84 1.32
C VAL A 652 -58.33 11.58 2.66
N ASP A 653 -58.50 10.89 3.78
CA ASP A 653 -58.49 11.48 5.13
C ASP A 653 -57.07 11.79 5.66
N ARG A 654 -56.01 11.52 4.90
CA ARG A 654 -54.62 11.79 5.33
C ARG A 654 -54.30 13.28 5.19
N THR A 655 -54.01 13.93 6.32
CA THR A 655 -53.74 15.38 6.43
C THR A 655 -52.28 15.73 6.70
N GLU A 656 -51.35 14.76 6.71
CA GLU A 656 -49.93 15.00 6.98
C GLU A 656 -49.21 15.74 5.85
N ARG A 657 -48.38 16.74 6.21
CA ARG A 657 -47.49 17.46 5.28
C ARG A 657 -46.44 16.49 4.73
N GLY A 658 -46.60 16.07 3.47
CA GLY A 658 -45.70 15.13 2.80
C GLY A 658 -46.38 14.14 1.85
N TYR A 659 -47.72 14.12 1.77
CA TYR A 659 -48.44 13.25 0.84
C TYR A 659 -48.58 13.84 -0.57
N ASN A 660 -48.45 12.97 -1.58
CA ASN A 660 -48.59 13.32 -2.98
C ASN A 660 -50.02 13.83 -3.26
N THR A 661 -50.15 15.11 -3.64
CA THR A 661 -51.42 15.76 -3.99
C THR A 661 -52.18 15.00 -5.07
N GLU A 662 -51.46 14.35 -5.98
CA GLU A 662 -52.02 13.54 -7.06
C GLU A 662 -52.62 12.22 -6.56
N LEU A 663 -52.02 11.59 -5.56
CA LEU A 663 -52.58 10.38 -4.94
C LEU A 663 -53.91 10.69 -4.25
N ILE A 664 -53.96 11.78 -3.49
CA ILE A 664 -55.20 12.24 -2.84
C ILE A 664 -56.25 12.55 -3.91
N ARG A 665 -55.88 13.28 -4.97
CA ARG A 665 -56.78 13.56 -6.11
C ARG A 665 -57.32 12.28 -6.75
N CYS A 666 -56.46 11.31 -7.03
CA CYS A 666 -56.85 10.01 -7.59
C CYS A 666 -57.77 9.24 -6.64
N ALA A 667 -57.49 9.26 -5.34
CA ALA A 667 -58.31 8.58 -4.33
C ALA A 667 -59.69 9.23 -4.20
N THR A 668 -59.78 10.56 -4.16
CA THR A 668 -61.04 11.31 -4.12
C THR A 668 -61.89 11.03 -5.37
N CYS A 669 -61.28 11.11 -6.55
CA CYS A 669 -61.97 10.81 -7.81
C CYS A 669 -62.46 9.35 -7.85
N ALA A 670 -61.62 8.39 -7.47
CA ALA A 670 -62.03 6.98 -7.39
C ALA A 670 -63.17 6.76 -6.38
N LEU A 671 -63.10 7.41 -5.22
CA LEU A 671 -64.11 7.33 -4.17
C LEU A 671 -65.47 7.84 -4.66
N GLU A 672 -65.49 8.98 -5.37
CA GLU A 672 -66.71 9.53 -5.98
C GLU A 672 -67.31 8.58 -7.02
N HIS A 673 -66.49 8.02 -7.92
CA HIS A 673 -66.95 7.12 -8.97
C HIS A 673 -67.45 5.78 -8.42
N VAL A 674 -66.83 5.27 -7.35
CA VAL A 674 -67.27 4.05 -6.66
C VAL A 674 -68.54 4.32 -5.84
N ARG A 675 -68.77 5.54 -5.31
CA ARG A 675 -69.95 5.89 -4.49
C ARG A 675 -71.20 6.30 -5.28
N VAL A 676 -71.12 7.23 -6.24
CA VAL A 676 -72.31 8.01 -6.68
C VAL A 676 -72.65 7.93 -8.18
N GLY A 677 -71.72 7.52 -9.05
CA GLY A 677 -71.95 7.50 -10.52
C GLY A 677 -71.94 8.90 -11.17
N SER A 678 -71.52 8.99 -12.44
CA SER A 678 -71.21 10.25 -13.13
C SER A 678 -72.42 11.17 -13.34
N LYS A 679 -72.36 12.43 -12.87
CA LYS A 679 -73.28 13.49 -13.32
C LYS A 679 -72.79 14.07 -14.65
N SER A 680 -73.59 13.94 -15.72
CA SER A 680 -73.29 14.54 -17.04
C SER A 680 -73.48 16.07 -17.01
N LEU A 681 -72.43 16.83 -17.34
CA LEU A 681 -72.49 18.29 -17.52
C LEU A 681 -73.20 18.64 -18.84
N ARG A 682 -74.31 19.38 -18.78
CA ARG A 682 -75.05 19.89 -19.95
C ARG A 682 -74.26 21.00 -20.67
N GLN A 683 -74.13 20.91 -22.00
CA GLN A 683 -73.55 21.96 -22.85
C GLN A 683 -74.55 23.14 -23.03
N LYS A 684 -74.07 24.39 -22.97
CA LYS A 684 -74.84 25.61 -23.31
C LYS A 684 -74.75 25.95 -24.82
N PRO A 685 -75.73 26.67 -25.41
CA PRO A 685 -75.79 26.91 -26.86
C PRO A 685 -74.73 27.92 -27.33
N ARG A 686 -74.18 27.73 -28.54
CA ARG A 686 -73.18 28.62 -29.17
C ARG A 686 -73.86 29.76 -29.95
N HIS A 687 -73.39 30.99 -29.77
CA HIS A 687 -73.83 32.19 -30.52
C HIS A 687 -73.03 32.33 -31.82
N ASN A 688 -73.69 32.67 -32.94
CA ASN A 688 -73.02 32.96 -34.22
C ASN A 688 -72.32 34.34 -34.14
N LEU A 689 -71.08 34.43 -34.63
CA LEU A 689 -70.23 35.63 -34.60
C LEU A 689 -70.15 36.27 -35.99
N SER A 690 -70.01 37.60 -36.06
CA SER A 690 -69.77 38.31 -37.33
C SER A 690 -68.38 37.98 -37.89
N GLU A 691 -68.17 38.17 -39.18
CA GLU A 691 -66.91 37.79 -39.86
C GLU A 691 -65.70 38.59 -39.33
N HIS A 692 -65.89 39.88 -39.02
CA HIS A 692 -64.85 40.72 -38.42
C HIS A 692 -64.52 40.29 -36.98
N ASP A 693 -65.53 39.93 -36.19
CA ASP A 693 -65.33 39.43 -34.81
C ASP A 693 -64.66 38.04 -34.81
N ALA A 694 -65.02 37.20 -35.78
CA ALA A 694 -64.40 35.90 -35.99
C ALA A 694 -62.93 36.04 -36.39
N ALA A 695 -62.62 36.93 -37.34
CA ALA A 695 -61.24 37.21 -37.75
C ALA A 695 -60.41 37.78 -36.59
N THR A 696 -60.97 38.70 -35.81
CA THR A 696 -60.29 39.28 -34.65
C THR A 696 -60.04 38.24 -33.55
N ARG A 697 -61.01 37.34 -33.30
CA ARG A 697 -60.81 36.20 -32.38
C ARG A 697 -59.75 35.24 -32.89
N LEU A 698 -59.74 34.92 -34.18
CA LEU A 698 -58.77 34.01 -34.76
C LEU A 698 -57.35 34.59 -34.70
N GLN A 699 -57.19 35.88 -35.01
CA GLN A 699 -55.92 36.58 -34.90
C GLN A 699 -55.46 36.68 -33.44
N GLY A 700 -56.39 36.96 -32.51
CA GLY A 700 -56.11 36.94 -31.07
C GLY A 700 -55.65 35.57 -30.58
N LEU A 701 -56.31 34.50 -31.04
CA LEU A 701 -55.92 33.12 -30.73
C LEU A 701 -54.54 32.77 -31.30
N TYR A 702 -54.26 33.18 -32.54
CA TYR A 702 -52.96 32.95 -33.17
C TYR A 702 -51.82 33.69 -32.45
N ARG A 703 -52.03 34.97 -32.12
CA ARG A 703 -51.05 35.76 -31.36
C ARG A 703 -50.84 35.21 -29.95
N CYS A 704 -51.91 34.80 -29.26
CA CYS A 704 -51.82 34.12 -27.96
C CYS A 704 -51.03 32.81 -28.05
N ARG A 705 -51.27 32.01 -29.11
CA ARG A 705 -50.52 30.78 -29.35
C ARG A 705 -49.03 31.07 -29.56
N LYS A 706 -48.69 32.06 -30.39
CA LYS A 706 -47.29 32.45 -30.64
C LYS A 706 -46.59 33.01 -29.39
N ALA A 707 -47.28 33.82 -28.59
CA ALA A 707 -46.76 34.30 -27.32
C ALA A 707 -46.49 33.15 -26.33
N ARG A 708 -47.40 32.18 -26.23
CA ARG A 708 -47.22 30.99 -25.37
C ARG A 708 -46.08 30.09 -25.85
N GLU A 709 -45.91 29.93 -27.18
CA GLU A 709 -44.76 29.21 -27.75
C GLU A 709 -43.44 29.91 -27.37
N GLY A 710 -43.36 31.24 -27.46
CA GLY A 710 -42.18 32.02 -27.07
C GLY A 710 -41.86 31.92 -25.57
N VAL A 711 -42.86 32.03 -24.70
CA VAL A 711 -42.68 31.90 -23.24
C VAL A 711 -42.22 30.49 -22.86
N ARG A 712 -42.77 29.43 -23.47
CA ARG A 712 -42.33 28.05 -23.23
C ARG A 712 -40.88 27.83 -23.67
N ALA A 713 -40.48 28.39 -24.82
CA ALA A 713 -39.11 28.28 -25.30
C ALA A 713 -38.12 28.93 -24.32
N MET A 714 -38.45 30.11 -23.79
CA MET A 714 -37.62 30.75 -22.76
C MET A 714 -37.64 29.99 -21.43
N ALA A 715 -38.77 29.43 -21.02
CA ALA A 715 -38.86 28.64 -19.80
C ALA A 715 -37.98 27.38 -19.88
N ARG A 716 -37.96 26.67 -21.01
CA ARG A 716 -37.12 25.48 -21.20
C ARG A 716 -35.61 25.75 -21.12
N LEU A 717 -35.15 26.98 -21.33
CA LEU A 717 -33.75 27.36 -21.14
C LEU A 717 -33.38 27.60 -19.67
N VAL A 718 -34.37 27.83 -18.80
CA VAL A 718 -34.19 28.18 -17.38
C VAL A 718 -34.42 26.97 -16.45
N TYR A 719 -35.02 25.89 -16.95
CA TYR A 719 -35.33 24.69 -16.17
C TYR A 719 -34.48 23.51 -16.66
N ALA A 720 -33.66 22.95 -15.76
CA ALA A 720 -32.79 21.80 -16.04
C ALA A 720 -33.23 20.58 -15.23
N GLU A 721 -33.14 19.39 -15.82
CA GLU A 721 -33.51 18.13 -15.20
C GLU A 721 -32.31 17.53 -14.44
N ALA A 722 -32.50 17.22 -13.17
CA ALA A 722 -31.54 16.56 -12.28
C ALA A 722 -32.20 15.35 -11.62
N ILE A 723 -31.41 14.41 -11.12
CA ILE A 723 -31.93 13.22 -10.44
C ILE A 723 -31.66 13.36 -8.96
N ASP A 724 -32.70 13.21 -8.14
CA ASP A 724 -32.55 13.26 -6.69
C ASP A 724 -31.88 11.97 -6.18
N PRO A 725 -30.75 12.06 -5.45
CA PRO A 725 -29.97 10.90 -5.02
C PRO A 725 -30.72 9.98 -4.04
N SER A 726 -31.67 10.52 -3.28
CA SER A 726 -32.39 9.76 -2.24
C SER A 726 -33.57 8.95 -2.79
N SER A 727 -34.23 9.47 -3.83
CA SER A 727 -35.43 8.85 -4.43
C SER A 727 -35.19 8.25 -5.82
N GLY A 728 -34.10 8.61 -6.51
CA GLY A 728 -33.80 8.20 -7.88
C GLY A 728 -34.75 8.78 -8.93
N MET A 729 -35.63 9.71 -8.56
CA MET A 729 -36.57 10.37 -9.46
C MET A 729 -35.94 11.62 -10.09
N ALA A 730 -36.26 11.85 -11.37
CA ALA A 730 -35.90 13.11 -12.02
C ALA A 730 -36.76 14.25 -11.47
N TYR A 731 -36.12 15.32 -11.01
CA TYR A 731 -36.74 16.60 -10.69
C TYR A 731 -36.16 17.67 -11.58
N ILE A 732 -36.92 18.72 -11.81
CA ILE A 732 -36.53 19.84 -12.64
C ILE A 732 -36.32 21.04 -11.74
N PHE A 733 -35.18 21.71 -11.88
CA PHE A 733 -34.86 22.86 -11.04
C PHE A 733 -34.63 24.10 -11.88
N ASN A 734 -35.01 25.24 -11.33
CA ASN A 734 -34.78 26.53 -11.95
C ASN A 734 -33.30 26.89 -11.78
N THR A 735 -32.56 27.02 -12.89
CA THR A 735 -31.12 27.29 -12.89
C THR A 735 -30.75 28.69 -12.40
N ARG A 736 -31.72 29.61 -12.33
CA ARG A 736 -31.51 30.99 -11.84
C ARG A 736 -31.86 31.19 -10.36
N THR A 737 -32.86 30.47 -9.85
CA THR A 737 -33.33 30.65 -8.45
C THR A 737 -33.00 29.47 -7.54
N GLY A 738 -32.56 28.34 -8.09
CA GLY A 738 -32.25 27.11 -7.34
C GLY A 738 -33.48 26.34 -6.83
N ALA A 739 -34.71 26.82 -7.09
CA ALA A 739 -35.92 26.15 -6.66
C ALA A 739 -36.19 24.86 -7.46
N THR A 740 -36.49 23.77 -6.74
CA THR A 740 -36.65 22.41 -7.30
C THR A 740 -38.11 21.99 -7.38
N PHE A 741 -38.51 21.35 -8.48
CA PHE A 741 -39.88 20.90 -8.74
C PHE A 741 -39.86 19.47 -9.28
N TRP A 742 -40.78 18.60 -8.83
CA TRP A 742 -40.84 17.22 -9.31
C TRP A 742 -41.55 17.06 -10.66
N GLU A 743 -42.29 18.09 -11.09
CA GLU A 743 -42.93 18.17 -12.39
C GLU A 743 -42.63 19.53 -13.03
N LEU A 744 -42.50 19.57 -14.36
CA LEU A 744 -42.26 20.82 -15.07
C LEU A 744 -43.46 21.77 -14.85
N PRO A 745 -43.26 23.02 -14.40
CA PRO A 745 -44.37 23.94 -14.18
C PRO A 745 -45.25 24.08 -15.43
N GLN A 746 -46.57 24.16 -15.29
CA GLN A 746 -47.52 24.11 -16.43
C GLN A 746 -47.27 25.18 -17.51
N PHE A 747 -46.62 26.29 -17.18
CA PHE A 747 -46.24 27.34 -18.14
C PHE A 747 -44.98 27.00 -18.96
N ALA A 748 -44.20 25.99 -18.53
CA ALA A 748 -42.99 25.49 -19.18
C ALA A 748 -43.21 24.17 -19.95
N SER A 749 -44.30 23.43 -19.69
CA SER A 749 -44.72 22.23 -20.43
C SER A 749 -45.17 22.52 -21.86
#